data_AF-A0A199UZ76-F1
#
_entry.id   AF-A0A199UZ76-F1
#
_cell.length_a   1.000
_cell.length_b   1.000
_cell.length_c   1.000
_cell.angle_alpha   90.00
_cell.angle_beta   90.00
_cell.angle_gamma   90.00
#
_symmetry.space_group_name_H-M   'P 1'
#
loop_
_entity.id
_entity.type
_entity.pdbx_description
1 polymer ?
#
loop_
_entity_poly.entity_id
_entity_poly.type
_entity_poly.pdbx_seq_one_letter_code
_entity_poly.pdbx_strand_id
1 'polypeptide(L)'
;MAPLNLLIPSLLLAFSLLISVPPCAFANNSKLFREYIGAGSNRVDFSDVPVNPDVEFHFILAFAIDYTVTDASPPAPADGVFTAFWDTDTLTPYKITSLKRSHPNVKLALSLGGDSFGDNRLVYFKPSSVNSWVANAVSSLTRIIKLYDLDGIDIDYEHFLAGPDTFAECIGRLVTTLKMNKVISFASIAPFEDREVKIHYRALWKKYGNAIDYVNFQFYAYDSTTNATQFAGYFEEQSMNYYGGNVLVALSTDKSSSGGLLPENGFFDACNELKMQNKLHGIFIWAADYSISNGFSYEIMAQKFSSHLLLLLLLTTIFLTTLLLPQALASPANSNLFREYIGAEFNGVKFSDVPVNQNVEFHFILSFAIDYTASTSPSPTNGRFNIFWDSNNLSPAQVASVKRRHGNVKVALSLGGDSVSGSPANFTVSSIDSWVSNAASSLTRIMKQYDLDGIDIDYEHFLETPDTFAECIGQLITKLKRNGVVRFASIAPFDDEQVQSHYLALWRKYGHVIDYVNFQFYAYDKGTTVSQFLSYFEKQSSNYRGGKVLVSFATDGVSGGLTPDGGFFRACDSLREEGKLHGIFIWSADDSMNSGFRFEQQSQSLLATLLLPSPLLAANSKLFREYIGAEFTGVKFSDVPINPSVSFHFILAFAIDYTTSSPHNPTNGRFNIFWDSSNLSPAQVAAIKKSHGNVKVALSLGGDSVGGSPAYFTASSVDSWVNNAVSSLTTIIKQYNLDGIDIDYEHFKADPNTFTECIGQLLTKLRQNGVIKFASIAPFDDSQVQSHYLALWKKYGHLIDYVNFQFYAYDKSTTVSQFLSYFEKQSSNYNGGKVLVSFASDGSGGLTPDKGFFTACDTLKKQGKLHGIFVWSADDSKKIGFRYEKQAQSLLASAKSSLASTK
;
A
#
# COMPACT_ATOMS: atom_id res chain seq x y z
N MET A 1 -35.10 20.91 -34.77
CA MET A 1 -33.79 21.06 -34.10
C MET A 1 -34.08 21.37 -32.64
N ALA A 2 -34.01 20.34 -31.80
CA ALA A 2 -34.44 20.37 -30.40
C ALA A 2 -33.28 20.82 -29.47
N PRO A 3 -33.59 21.39 -28.29
CA PRO A 3 -32.64 22.10 -27.46
C PRO A 3 -31.96 21.20 -26.41
N LEU A 4 -30.72 21.56 -26.09
CA LEU A 4 -29.86 20.96 -25.07
C LEU A 4 -30.26 21.50 -23.68
N ASN A 5 -31.36 21.01 -23.12
CA ASN A 5 -31.80 21.30 -21.75
C ASN A 5 -32.32 20.00 -21.11
N LEU A 6 -31.45 19.24 -20.42
CA LEU A 6 -31.76 18.22 -19.39
C LEU A 6 -30.54 17.31 -19.14
N LEU A 7 -29.54 17.74 -18.36
CA LEU A 7 -28.46 16.83 -17.90
C LEU A 7 -27.73 17.32 -16.64
N ILE A 8 -28.44 18.01 -15.73
CA ILE A 8 -27.88 18.48 -14.44
C ILE A 8 -28.65 17.95 -13.19
N PRO A 9 -29.91 17.46 -13.24
CA PRO A 9 -30.52 16.84 -12.05
C PRO A 9 -30.10 15.39 -11.78
N SER A 10 -29.48 14.68 -12.73
CA SER A 10 -29.30 13.22 -12.65
C SER A 10 -28.05 12.76 -11.89
N LEU A 11 -27.15 13.66 -11.51
CA LEU A 11 -25.91 13.33 -10.80
C LEU A 11 -26.01 13.45 -9.27
N LEU A 12 -27.05 14.13 -8.76
CA LEU A 12 -27.23 14.40 -7.33
C LEU A 12 -28.06 13.34 -6.58
N LEU A 13 -28.77 12.46 -7.29
CA LEU A 13 -29.48 11.33 -6.67
C LEU A 13 -28.55 10.11 -6.46
N ALA A 14 -27.42 10.03 -7.18
CA ALA A 14 -26.43 8.96 -7.02
C ALA A 14 -25.55 9.15 -5.77
N PHE A 15 -25.44 10.37 -5.25
CA PHE A 15 -24.60 10.67 -4.07
C PHE A 15 -25.32 10.52 -2.73
N SER A 16 -26.65 10.40 -2.72
CA SER A 16 -27.46 10.28 -1.49
C SER A 16 -27.81 8.84 -1.10
N LEU A 17 -27.58 7.84 -1.98
CA LEU A 17 -27.78 6.42 -1.63
C LEU A 17 -26.53 5.70 -1.06
N LEU A 18 -25.36 6.34 -1.07
CA LEU A 18 -24.12 5.76 -0.54
C LEU A 18 -23.96 5.84 0.99
N ILE A 19 -24.92 6.43 1.72
CA ILE A 19 -24.85 6.60 3.19
C ILE A 19 -25.77 5.62 3.94
N SER A 20 -26.29 4.56 3.30
CA SER A 20 -27.18 3.61 4.00
C SER A 20 -26.96 2.13 3.67
N VAL A 21 -25.71 1.71 3.45
CA VAL A 21 -25.37 0.28 3.32
C VAL A 21 -24.43 -0.13 4.47
N PRO A 22 -24.74 -1.20 5.23
CA PRO A 22 -23.91 -1.66 6.35
C PRO A 22 -22.51 -2.11 5.90
N PRO A 23 -21.54 -2.23 6.82
CA PRO A 23 -20.16 -2.55 6.50
C PRO A 23 -20.01 -4.02 6.09
N CYS A 24 -20.29 -4.34 4.83
CA CYS A 24 -19.93 -5.61 4.19
C CYS A 24 -19.45 -5.47 2.72
N ALA A 25 -19.31 -4.27 2.16
CA ALA A 25 -19.09 -4.08 0.72
C ALA A 25 -17.69 -3.56 0.32
N PHE A 26 -16.62 -3.99 0.99
CA PHE A 26 -15.25 -3.81 0.50
C PHE A 26 -14.45 -5.12 0.58
N ALA A 27 -15.00 -6.17 -0.05
CA ALA A 27 -14.19 -7.29 -0.52
C ALA A 27 -13.98 -7.07 -2.02
N ASN A 28 -12.74 -6.90 -2.46
CA ASN A 28 -12.42 -6.82 -3.88
C ASN A 28 -12.69 -8.21 -4.50
N ASN A 29 -13.89 -8.42 -5.05
CA ASN A 29 -14.38 -9.71 -5.52
C ASN A 29 -13.82 -10.13 -6.90
N SER A 30 -12.74 -9.50 -7.38
CA SER A 30 -12.05 -9.91 -8.62
C SER A 30 -11.50 -11.35 -8.60
N LYS A 31 -11.69 -12.08 -7.49
CA LYS A 31 -11.37 -13.49 -7.31
C LYS A 31 -12.55 -14.43 -7.56
N LEU A 32 -13.73 -13.93 -7.93
CA LEU A 32 -14.89 -14.75 -8.23
C LEU A 32 -14.83 -15.27 -9.67
N PHE A 33 -14.92 -16.58 -9.83
CA PHE A 33 -15.11 -17.26 -11.10
C PHE A 33 -16.38 -18.10 -11.06
N ARG A 34 -17.21 -18.01 -12.08
CA ARG A 34 -18.50 -18.72 -12.16
C ARG A 34 -18.64 -19.42 -13.50
N GLU A 35 -19.19 -20.61 -13.49
CA GLU A 35 -19.32 -21.41 -14.71
C GLU A 35 -20.58 -22.27 -14.70
N TYR A 36 -21.26 -22.33 -15.83
CA TYR A 36 -22.35 -23.28 -16.06
C TYR A 36 -21.84 -24.68 -16.36
N ILE A 37 -22.55 -25.69 -15.86
CA ILE A 37 -22.29 -27.10 -16.14
C ILE A 37 -23.61 -27.89 -16.27
N GLY A 38 -23.64 -28.83 -17.20
CA GLY A 38 -24.80 -29.68 -17.49
C GLY A 38 -25.80 -29.09 -18.48
N ALA A 39 -25.45 -27.96 -19.12
CA ALA A 39 -26.31 -27.27 -20.08
C ALA A 39 -26.27 -27.89 -21.48
N GLY A 40 -25.17 -28.56 -21.84
CA GLY A 40 -24.89 -29.03 -23.19
C GLY A 40 -25.12 -30.54 -23.35
N SER A 41 -24.97 -31.02 -24.59
CA SER A 41 -25.07 -32.44 -24.91
C SER A 41 -23.79 -33.23 -24.60
N ASN A 42 -22.67 -32.54 -24.37
CA ASN A 42 -21.41 -33.16 -24.02
C ASN A 42 -21.39 -33.47 -22.52
N ARG A 43 -21.12 -34.72 -22.18
CA ARG A 43 -21.03 -35.16 -20.80
C ARG A 43 -19.76 -34.61 -20.13
N VAL A 44 -19.92 -33.82 -19.07
CA VAL A 44 -18.83 -33.27 -18.25
C VAL A 44 -19.06 -33.60 -16.78
N ASP A 45 -18.02 -34.06 -16.10
CA ASP A 45 -17.99 -34.26 -14.65
C ASP A 45 -17.35 -33.05 -13.95
N PHE A 46 -17.68 -32.83 -12.67
CA PHE A 46 -17.00 -31.83 -11.85
C PHE A 46 -15.49 -32.05 -11.78
N SER A 47 -15.01 -33.30 -11.87
CA SER A 47 -13.58 -33.59 -11.86
C SER A 47 -12.85 -33.20 -13.14
N ASP A 48 -13.59 -32.98 -14.23
CA ASP A 48 -13.00 -32.60 -15.52
C ASP A 48 -12.65 -31.11 -15.55
N VAL A 49 -13.43 -30.29 -14.84
CA VAL A 49 -13.26 -28.84 -14.80
C VAL A 49 -12.12 -28.47 -13.84
N PRO A 50 -11.08 -27.75 -14.30
CA PRO A 50 -9.97 -27.35 -13.45
C PRO A 50 -10.45 -26.34 -12.40
N VAL A 51 -10.14 -26.59 -11.13
CA VAL A 51 -10.46 -25.69 -10.02
C VAL A 51 -9.17 -25.16 -9.38
N ASN A 52 -8.98 -23.85 -9.43
CA ASN A 52 -7.90 -23.14 -8.75
C ASN A 52 -8.30 -22.87 -7.28
N PRO A 53 -7.52 -23.34 -6.28
CA PRO A 53 -7.85 -23.14 -4.87
C PRO A 53 -7.79 -21.68 -4.39
N ASP A 54 -7.14 -20.79 -5.15
CA ASP A 54 -6.97 -19.38 -4.79
C ASP A 54 -8.12 -18.46 -5.27
N VAL A 55 -9.13 -19.03 -5.94
CA VAL A 55 -10.27 -18.36 -6.57
C VAL A 55 -11.56 -18.83 -5.90
N GLU A 56 -12.50 -17.93 -5.61
CA GLU A 56 -13.85 -18.34 -5.22
C GLU A 56 -14.57 -18.86 -6.47
N PHE A 57 -14.86 -20.16 -6.51
CA PHE A 57 -15.35 -20.83 -7.71
C PHE A 57 -16.81 -21.23 -7.52
N HIS A 58 -17.71 -20.82 -8.42
CA HIS A 58 -19.10 -21.26 -8.39
C HIS A 58 -19.46 -22.11 -9.62
N PHE A 59 -19.93 -23.33 -9.40
CA PHE A 59 -20.65 -24.07 -10.44
C PHE A 59 -22.14 -23.69 -10.45
N ILE A 60 -22.72 -23.59 -11.64
CA ILE A 60 -24.16 -23.36 -11.83
C ILE A 60 -24.73 -24.54 -12.63
N LEU A 61 -25.58 -25.33 -11.98
CA LEU A 61 -26.23 -26.49 -12.58
C LEU A 61 -27.37 -26.05 -13.50
N ALA A 62 -27.24 -26.32 -14.79
CA ALA A 62 -28.25 -26.06 -15.82
C ALA A 62 -29.05 -27.33 -16.14
N PHE A 63 -30.36 -27.39 -15.95
CA PHE A 63 -31.26 -26.42 -15.32
C PHE A 63 -32.24 -27.14 -14.38
N ALA A 64 -32.81 -26.39 -13.44
CA ALA A 64 -34.06 -26.77 -12.77
C ALA A 64 -35.22 -26.07 -13.49
N ILE A 65 -36.20 -26.85 -13.96
CA ILE A 65 -37.34 -26.34 -14.73
C ILE A 65 -38.65 -26.57 -13.99
N ASP A 66 -39.58 -25.62 -14.06
CA ASP A 66 -40.93 -25.73 -13.50
C ASP A 66 -41.94 -26.18 -14.56
N TYR A 67 -41.72 -27.37 -15.12
CA TYR A 67 -42.59 -28.00 -16.12
C TYR A 67 -42.98 -29.42 -15.70
N THR A 68 -44.17 -29.86 -16.10
CA THR A 68 -44.64 -31.22 -15.80
C THR A 68 -43.77 -32.25 -16.53
N VAL A 69 -43.03 -33.06 -15.77
CA VAL A 69 -42.12 -34.11 -16.30
C VAL A 69 -42.85 -35.42 -16.64
N THR A 70 -44.18 -35.48 -16.46
CA THR A 70 -45.00 -36.66 -16.80
C THR A 70 -45.37 -36.67 -18.28
N ASP A 71 -45.63 -37.85 -18.86
CA ASP A 71 -46.07 -38.15 -20.25
C ASP A 71 -47.32 -37.38 -20.77
N ALA A 72 -47.81 -36.38 -20.05
CA ALA A 72 -48.81 -35.45 -20.51
C ALA A 72 -48.25 -34.65 -21.70
N SER A 73 -48.74 -34.96 -22.89
CA SER A 73 -48.47 -34.20 -24.11
C SER A 73 -49.58 -33.15 -24.31
N PRO A 74 -49.25 -31.84 -24.35
CA PRO A 74 -47.93 -31.22 -24.18
C PRO A 74 -47.59 -30.93 -22.70
N PRO A 75 -46.30 -30.97 -22.30
CA PRO A 75 -45.83 -30.49 -21.01
C PRO A 75 -46.26 -29.04 -20.78
N ALA A 76 -46.73 -28.76 -19.58
CA ALA A 76 -47.19 -27.42 -19.20
C ALA A 76 -46.34 -26.87 -18.06
N PRO A 77 -46.26 -25.53 -17.91
CA PRO A 77 -45.72 -24.91 -16.72
C PRO A 77 -46.38 -25.50 -15.47
N ALA A 78 -45.58 -25.96 -14.52
CA ALA A 78 -45.97 -26.64 -13.29
C ALA A 78 -46.21 -25.67 -12.12
N ASP A 79 -46.46 -24.39 -12.43
CA ASP A 79 -46.74 -23.33 -11.47
C ASP A 79 -45.75 -23.29 -10.29
N GLY A 80 -44.45 -23.23 -10.59
CA GLY A 80 -43.39 -23.11 -9.60
C GLY A 80 -42.94 -24.45 -8.98
N VAL A 81 -43.44 -25.59 -9.43
CA VAL A 81 -42.91 -26.90 -9.01
C VAL A 81 -41.68 -27.27 -9.86
N PHE A 82 -40.49 -27.01 -9.32
CA PHE A 82 -39.22 -27.28 -10.01
C PHE A 82 -38.74 -28.73 -9.90
N THR A 83 -38.10 -29.21 -10.96
CA THR A 83 -37.38 -30.49 -11.02
C THR A 83 -36.00 -30.31 -11.66
N ALA A 84 -35.00 -31.07 -11.19
CA ALA A 84 -33.67 -31.11 -11.80
C ALA A 84 -33.76 -31.73 -13.21
N PHE A 85 -33.20 -31.04 -14.21
CA PHE A 85 -33.19 -31.45 -15.62
C PHE A 85 -31.78 -31.64 -16.20
N TRP A 86 -30.74 -31.34 -15.41
CA TRP A 86 -29.35 -31.72 -15.75
C TRP A 86 -29.16 -33.24 -15.73
N ASP A 87 -28.01 -33.71 -16.24
CA ASP A 87 -27.62 -35.12 -16.15
C ASP A 87 -27.42 -35.54 -14.68
N THR A 88 -28.49 -36.07 -14.08
CA THR A 88 -28.50 -36.49 -12.68
C THR A 88 -27.66 -37.74 -12.41
N ASP A 89 -27.27 -38.50 -13.44
CA ASP A 89 -26.38 -39.65 -13.33
C ASP A 89 -24.90 -39.21 -13.27
N THR A 90 -24.58 -38.09 -13.91
CA THR A 90 -23.23 -37.52 -13.92
C THR A 90 -23.04 -36.54 -12.78
N LEU A 91 -23.92 -35.55 -12.64
CA LEU A 91 -23.82 -34.48 -11.64
C LEU A 91 -24.61 -34.84 -10.38
N THR A 92 -24.20 -35.92 -9.72
CA THR A 92 -24.90 -36.49 -8.55
C THR A 92 -24.64 -35.70 -7.25
N PRO A 93 -25.53 -35.78 -6.23
CA PRO A 93 -25.27 -35.22 -4.90
C PRO A 93 -23.97 -35.71 -4.23
N TYR A 94 -23.62 -36.99 -4.45
CA TYR A 94 -22.39 -37.57 -3.91
C TYR A 94 -21.13 -36.91 -4.49
N LYS A 95 -21.14 -36.61 -5.79
CA LYS A 95 -20.00 -35.93 -6.43
C LYS A 95 -19.89 -34.48 -6.01
N ILE A 96 -21.01 -33.77 -5.79
CA ILE A 96 -20.99 -32.42 -5.20
C ILE A 96 -20.36 -32.45 -3.80
N THR A 97 -20.78 -33.39 -2.96
CA THR A 97 -20.20 -33.57 -1.62
C THR A 97 -18.70 -33.85 -1.69
N SER A 98 -18.28 -34.67 -2.65
CA SER A 98 -16.86 -35.00 -2.87
C SER A 98 -16.06 -33.80 -3.38
N LEU A 99 -16.64 -33.01 -4.29
CA LEU A 99 -16.06 -31.79 -4.83
C LEU A 99 -15.84 -30.73 -3.74
N LYS A 100 -16.85 -30.44 -2.93
CA LYS A 100 -16.74 -29.48 -1.82
C LYS A 100 -15.70 -29.92 -0.78
N ARG A 101 -15.52 -31.23 -0.59
CA ARG A 101 -14.48 -31.77 0.29
C ARG A 101 -13.07 -31.58 -0.28
N SER A 102 -12.88 -31.77 -1.59
CA SER A 102 -11.58 -31.59 -2.24
C SER A 102 -11.26 -30.12 -2.53
N HIS A 103 -12.28 -29.28 -2.70
CA HIS A 103 -12.15 -27.86 -3.02
C HIS A 103 -13.07 -27.02 -2.12
N PRO A 104 -12.63 -26.68 -0.89
CA PRO A 104 -13.42 -25.89 0.05
C PRO A 104 -13.77 -24.47 -0.44
N ASN A 105 -13.10 -23.99 -1.49
CA ASN A 105 -13.35 -22.72 -2.16
C ASN A 105 -14.50 -22.78 -3.18
N VAL A 106 -15.10 -23.96 -3.41
CA VAL A 106 -16.18 -24.16 -4.38
C VAL A 106 -17.55 -24.01 -3.72
N LYS A 107 -18.44 -23.26 -4.37
CA LYS A 107 -19.88 -23.22 -4.09
C LYS A 107 -20.67 -23.69 -5.31
N LEU A 108 -21.90 -24.14 -5.10
CA LEU A 108 -22.78 -24.59 -6.18
C LEU A 108 -24.14 -23.90 -6.12
N ALA A 109 -24.67 -23.55 -7.28
CA ALA A 109 -26.05 -23.13 -7.46
C ALA A 109 -26.75 -24.01 -8.48
N LEU A 110 -28.08 -24.00 -8.46
CA LEU A 110 -28.88 -24.45 -9.61
C LEU A 110 -29.46 -23.23 -10.32
N SER A 111 -29.58 -23.30 -11.64
CA SER A 111 -30.25 -22.25 -12.42
C SER A 111 -31.70 -22.60 -12.69
N LEU A 112 -32.58 -21.62 -12.57
CA LEU A 112 -34.01 -21.71 -12.86
C LEU A 112 -34.28 -21.23 -14.29
N GLY A 113 -34.95 -22.05 -15.10
CA GLY A 113 -35.36 -21.67 -16.46
C GLY A 113 -34.48 -22.29 -17.54
N GLY A 114 -33.77 -21.43 -18.27
CA GLY A 114 -33.11 -21.70 -19.55
C GLY A 114 -33.97 -21.30 -20.75
N ASP A 115 -33.39 -21.26 -21.94
CA ASP A 115 -34.11 -21.07 -23.21
C ASP A 115 -35.13 -22.19 -23.46
N SER A 116 -34.65 -23.43 -23.45
CA SER A 116 -35.43 -24.60 -23.86
C SER A 116 -35.00 -25.91 -23.19
N PHE A 117 -35.86 -26.92 -23.27
CA PHE A 117 -35.63 -28.27 -22.76
C PHE A 117 -36.16 -29.35 -23.72
N GLY A 118 -35.57 -30.55 -23.68
CA GLY A 118 -35.99 -31.69 -24.50
C GLY A 118 -35.92 -31.41 -26.00
N ASP A 119 -37.02 -31.65 -26.74
CA ASP A 119 -37.16 -31.38 -28.19
C ASP A 119 -37.23 -29.86 -28.51
N ASN A 120 -36.30 -29.04 -28.00
CA ASN A 120 -36.27 -27.57 -28.14
C ASN A 120 -37.57 -26.88 -27.71
N ARG A 121 -38.20 -27.34 -26.63
CA ARG A 121 -39.41 -26.71 -26.11
C ARG A 121 -39.04 -25.53 -25.23
N LEU A 122 -39.55 -24.35 -25.57
CA LEU A 122 -39.24 -23.13 -24.84
C LEU A 122 -39.78 -23.18 -23.41
N VAL A 123 -38.96 -22.72 -22.45
CA VAL A 123 -39.32 -22.63 -21.03
C VAL A 123 -39.93 -21.26 -20.75
N TYR A 124 -41.26 -21.21 -20.65
CA TYR A 124 -41.98 -19.97 -20.37
C TYR A 124 -42.22 -19.78 -18.87
N PHE A 125 -41.89 -18.58 -18.38
CA PHE A 125 -42.30 -18.13 -17.06
C PHE A 125 -43.82 -17.82 -17.04
N LYS A 126 -44.60 -18.70 -16.40
CA LYS A 126 -46.08 -18.63 -16.39
C LYS A 126 -46.69 -19.03 -15.03
N PRO A 127 -46.61 -18.18 -14.00
CA PRO A 127 -47.31 -18.41 -12.74
C PRO A 127 -48.83 -18.35 -12.90
N SER A 128 -49.56 -19.23 -12.21
CA SER A 128 -51.02 -19.18 -12.08
C SER A 128 -51.46 -18.08 -11.11
N SER A 129 -50.68 -17.88 -10.04
CA SER A 129 -50.74 -16.74 -9.14
C SER A 129 -49.38 -16.54 -8.49
N VAL A 130 -49.07 -15.32 -8.06
CA VAL A 130 -47.82 -15.04 -7.32
C VAL A 130 -47.71 -15.94 -6.07
N ASN A 131 -48.78 -16.09 -5.30
CA ASN A 131 -48.74 -16.80 -4.03
C ASN A 131 -48.54 -18.31 -4.20
N SER A 132 -49.28 -18.94 -5.13
CA SER A 132 -49.13 -20.38 -5.39
C SER A 132 -47.76 -20.70 -5.97
N TRP A 133 -47.32 -19.92 -6.97
CA TRP A 133 -46.02 -20.11 -7.61
C TRP A 133 -44.87 -20.00 -6.60
N VAL A 134 -44.85 -18.95 -5.76
CA VAL A 134 -43.81 -18.76 -4.74
C VAL A 134 -43.83 -19.88 -3.71
N ALA A 135 -45.01 -20.30 -3.23
CA ALA A 135 -45.11 -21.37 -2.24
C ALA A 135 -44.59 -22.70 -2.80
N ASN A 136 -44.96 -23.02 -4.05
CA ASN A 136 -44.50 -24.21 -4.74
C ASN A 136 -42.98 -24.17 -4.97
N ALA A 137 -42.47 -23.04 -5.47
CA ALA A 137 -41.05 -22.85 -5.77
C ALA A 137 -40.18 -22.95 -4.52
N VAL A 138 -40.57 -22.29 -3.42
CA VAL A 138 -39.87 -22.41 -2.14
C VAL A 138 -39.84 -23.87 -1.69
N SER A 139 -40.95 -24.60 -1.80
CA SER A 139 -41.06 -26.00 -1.37
C SER A 139 -40.20 -26.95 -2.22
N SER A 140 -40.33 -26.90 -3.55
CA SER A 140 -39.59 -27.79 -4.44
C SER A 140 -38.09 -27.48 -4.45
N LEU A 141 -37.70 -26.20 -4.48
CA LEU A 141 -36.30 -25.81 -4.49
C LEU A 141 -35.61 -26.11 -3.18
N THR A 142 -36.28 -25.92 -2.02
CA THR A 142 -35.72 -26.33 -0.73
C THR A 142 -35.39 -27.83 -0.71
N ARG A 143 -36.20 -28.67 -1.38
CA ARG A 143 -35.94 -30.11 -1.49
C ARG A 143 -34.72 -30.40 -2.35
N ILE A 144 -34.63 -29.78 -3.53
CA ILE A 144 -33.49 -29.99 -4.45
C ILE A 144 -32.20 -29.47 -3.82
N ILE A 145 -32.21 -28.25 -3.29
CA ILE A 145 -31.06 -27.61 -2.65
C ILE A 145 -30.52 -28.45 -1.49
N LYS A 146 -31.41 -28.99 -0.63
CA LYS A 146 -30.99 -29.88 0.45
C LYS A 146 -30.48 -31.23 -0.03
N LEU A 147 -31.08 -31.78 -1.09
CA LEU A 147 -30.67 -33.06 -1.65
C LEU A 147 -29.27 -32.98 -2.25
N TYR A 148 -28.97 -31.90 -2.98
CA TYR A 148 -27.70 -31.70 -3.68
C TYR A 148 -26.66 -30.91 -2.89
N ASP A 149 -26.98 -30.45 -1.68
CA ASP A 149 -26.14 -29.56 -0.87
C ASP A 149 -25.73 -28.29 -1.65
N LEU A 150 -26.70 -27.56 -2.18
CA LEU A 150 -26.44 -26.34 -2.96
C LEU A 150 -26.42 -25.10 -2.07
N ASP A 151 -25.61 -24.12 -2.47
CA ASP A 151 -25.38 -22.88 -1.74
C ASP A 151 -26.21 -21.70 -2.25
N GLY A 152 -26.71 -21.79 -3.48
CA GLY A 152 -27.38 -20.68 -4.15
C GLY A 152 -28.34 -21.08 -5.28
N ILE A 153 -28.94 -20.06 -5.90
CA ILE A 153 -29.72 -20.20 -7.13
C ILE A 153 -29.32 -19.13 -8.16
N ASP A 154 -29.48 -19.44 -9.44
CA ASP A 154 -29.41 -18.50 -10.55
C ASP A 154 -30.77 -18.42 -11.25
N ILE A 155 -31.12 -17.26 -11.80
CA ILE A 155 -32.38 -17.04 -12.52
C ILE A 155 -32.05 -16.75 -13.98
N ASP A 156 -32.47 -17.64 -14.87
CA ASP A 156 -32.14 -17.62 -16.30
C ASP A 156 -33.37 -17.90 -17.18
N TYR A 157 -34.52 -17.31 -16.84
CA TYR A 157 -35.68 -17.32 -17.74
C TYR A 157 -35.45 -16.42 -18.95
N GLU A 158 -35.69 -16.94 -20.15
CA GLU A 158 -35.59 -16.19 -21.41
C GLU A 158 -36.96 -15.89 -22.05
N HIS A 159 -38.01 -16.64 -21.68
CA HIS A 159 -39.35 -16.49 -22.25
C HIS A 159 -40.41 -16.19 -21.18
N PHE A 160 -41.32 -15.26 -21.46
CA PHE A 160 -42.27 -14.74 -20.47
C PHE A 160 -43.71 -14.75 -21.00
N LEU A 161 -44.65 -15.31 -20.22
CA LEU A 161 -46.09 -15.16 -20.45
C LEU A 161 -46.76 -14.29 -19.37
N ALA A 162 -46.09 -14.08 -18.24
CA ALA A 162 -46.49 -13.11 -17.24
C ALA A 162 -45.73 -11.80 -17.41
N GLY A 163 -46.36 -10.67 -17.10
CA GLY A 163 -45.72 -9.37 -17.20
C GLY A 163 -44.61 -9.13 -16.16
N PRO A 164 -43.83 -8.05 -16.33
CA PRO A 164 -42.62 -7.77 -15.56
C PRO A 164 -42.85 -7.63 -14.05
N ASP A 165 -43.97 -7.04 -13.63
CA ASP A 165 -44.28 -6.90 -12.20
C ASP A 165 -44.58 -8.25 -11.54
N THR A 166 -45.27 -9.14 -12.24
CA THR A 166 -45.56 -10.50 -11.75
C THR A 166 -44.28 -11.32 -11.66
N PHE A 167 -43.40 -11.23 -12.68
CA PHE A 167 -42.09 -11.87 -12.64
C PHE A 167 -41.24 -11.37 -11.47
N ALA A 168 -41.11 -10.05 -11.33
CA ALA A 168 -40.37 -9.41 -10.24
C ALA A 168 -40.89 -9.85 -8.87
N GLU A 169 -42.21 -9.91 -8.70
CA GLU A 169 -42.84 -10.31 -7.45
C GLU A 169 -42.60 -11.79 -7.11
N CYS A 170 -42.76 -12.70 -8.09
CA CYS A 170 -42.52 -14.12 -7.90
C CYS A 170 -41.06 -14.41 -7.54
N ILE A 171 -40.11 -13.95 -8.37
CA ILE A 171 -38.69 -14.24 -8.18
C ILE A 171 -38.16 -13.52 -6.93
N GLY A 172 -38.52 -12.25 -6.74
CA GLY A 172 -38.07 -11.48 -5.59
C GLY A 172 -38.52 -12.06 -4.25
N ARG A 173 -39.79 -12.47 -4.14
CA ARG A 173 -40.28 -13.16 -2.94
C ARG A 173 -39.66 -14.53 -2.76
N LEU A 174 -39.43 -15.28 -3.83
CA LEU A 174 -38.73 -16.56 -3.77
C LEU A 174 -37.33 -16.39 -3.18
N VAL A 175 -36.49 -15.53 -3.77
CA VAL A 175 -35.11 -15.29 -3.33
C VAL A 175 -35.09 -14.81 -1.88
N THR A 176 -35.93 -13.82 -1.55
CA THR A 176 -36.02 -13.28 -0.19
C THR A 176 -36.41 -14.36 0.82
N THR A 177 -37.39 -15.20 0.49
CA THR A 177 -37.86 -16.29 1.36
C THR A 177 -36.79 -17.35 1.57
N LEU A 178 -36.10 -17.77 0.50
CA LEU A 178 -35.02 -18.76 0.60
C LEU A 178 -33.85 -18.24 1.43
N LYS A 179 -33.45 -16.97 1.27
CA LYS A 179 -32.40 -16.33 2.10
C LYS A 179 -32.83 -16.19 3.56
N MET A 180 -34.05 -15.70 3.83
CA MET A 180 -34.58 -15.57 5.19
C MET A 180 -34.65 -16.92 5.91
N ASN A 181 -35.03 -17.98 5.18
CA ASN A 181 -35.06 -19.35 5.69
C ASN A 181 -33.67 -20.02 5.74
N LYS A 182 -32.60 -19.31 5.35
CA LYS A 182 -31.22 -19.82 5.27
C LYS A 182 -31.09 -21.08 4.41
N VAL A 183 -31.92 -21.20 3.38
CA VAL A 183 -31.85 -22.29 2.40
C VAL A 183 -30.74 -22.02 1.39
N ILE A 184 -30.54 -20.75 1.04
CA ILE A 184 -29.45 -20.29 0.17
C ILE A 184 -28.65 -19.19 0.85
N SER A 185 -27.38 -19.09 0.47
CA SER A 185 -26.45 -18.04 0.87
C SER A 185 -26.32 -16.94 -0.19
N PHE A 186 -26.55 -17.26 -1.47
CA PHE A 186 -26.52 -16.29 -2.55
C PHE A 186 -27.58 -16.57 -3.64
N ALA A 187 -27.87 -15.55 -4.42
CA ALA A 187 -28.70 -15.60 -5.63
C ALA A 187 -28.07 -14.76 -6.73
N SER A 188 -28.27 -15.17 -7.98
CA SER A 188 -27.88 -14.39 -9.15
C SER A 188 -28.94 -14.39 -10.24
N ILE A 189 -28.77 -13.49 -11.21
CA ILE A 189 -29.60 -13.38 -12.41
C ILE A 189 -28.72 -13.40 -13.66
N ALA A 190 -29.20 -13.98 -14.75
CA ALA A 190 -28.47 -14.11 -16.02
C ALA A 190 -29.18 -13.41 -17.20
N PRO A 191 -29.44 -12.08 -17.13
CA PRO A 191 -30.08 -11.35 -18.23
C PRO A 191 -29.14 -11.19 -19.43
N PHE A 192 -29.73 -10.97 -20.61
CA PHE A 192 -29.00 -10.63 -21.83
C PHE A 192 -29.68 -9.51 -22.63
N GLU A 193 -29.06 -9.07 -23.72
CA GLU A 193 -29.53 -7.95 -24.55
C GLU A 193 -30.72 -8.33 -25.45
N ASP A 194 -31.85 -8.69 -24.82
CA ASP A 194 -33.15 -8.85 -25.47
C ASP A 194 -34.20 -7.90 -24.84
N ARG A 195 -35.16 -7.45 -25.64
CA ARG A 195 -36.17 -6.48 -25.21
C ARG A 195 -37.03 -7.02 -24.06
N GLU A 196 -37.58 -8.21 -24.19
CA GLU A 196 -38.49 -8.78 -23.20
C GLU A 196 -37.71 -9.18 -21.94
N VAL A 197 -36.55 -9.83 -22.11
CA VAL A 197 -35.66 -10.20 -21.00
C VAL A 197 -35.30 -8.98 -20.16
N LYS A 198 -34.80 -7.90 -20.79
CA LYS A 198 -34.42 -6.67 -20.07
C LYS A 198 -35.57 -6.07 -19.27
N ILE A 199 -36.79 -6.04 -19.83
CA ILE A 199 -37.95 -5.44 -19.15
C ILE A 199 -38.26 -6.21 -17.85
N HIS A 200 -38.20 -7.54 -17.90
CA HIS A 200 -38.49 -8.41 -16.75
C HIS A 200 -37.38 -8.34 -15.68
N TYR A 201 -36.12 -8.50 -16.06
CA TYR A 201 -35.01 -8.48 -15.09
C TYR A 201 -34.74 -7.09 -14.50
N ARG A 202 -34.96 -6.01 -15.25
CA ARG A 202 -34.85 -4.65 -14.68
C ARG A 202 -36.00 -4.36 -13.70
N ALA A 203 -37.20 -4.89 -13.94
CA ALA A 203 -38.30 -4.80 -12.98
C ALA A 203 -37.97 -5.57 -11.69
N LEU A 204 -37.40 -6.77 -11.82
CA LEU A 204 -36.90 -7.55 -10.69
C LEU A 204 -35.81 -6.80 -9.91
N TRP A 205 -34.77 -6.31 -10.60
CA TRP A 205 -33.67 -5.57 -9.97
C TRP A 205 -34.16 -4.32 -9.24
N LYS A 206 -35.02 -3.53 -9.88
CA LYS A 206 -35.58 -2.30 -9.29
C LYS A 206 -36.30 -2.56 -7.97
N LYS A 207 -36.98 -3.71 -7.83
CA LYS A 207 -37.81 -4.03 -6.67
C LYS A 207 -37.07 -4.87 -5.62
N TYR A 208 -36.18 -5.76 -6.05
CA TYR A 208 -35.56 -6.79 -5.21
C TYR A 208 -34.03 -6.91 -5.40
N GLY A 209 -33.37 -5.92 -6.02
CA GLY A 209 -31.92 -5.93 -6.27
C GLY A 209 -31.07 -6.18 -5.02
N ASN A 210 -31.49 -5.68 -3.85
CA ASN A 210 -30.81 -5.92 -2.57
C ASN A 210 -30.78 -7.40 -2.14
N ALA A 211 -31.65 -8.24 -2.71
CA ALA A 211 -31.69 -9.66 -2.46
C ALA A 211 -30.85 -10.47 -3.47
N ILE A 212 -30.30 -9.84 -4.50
CA ILE A 212 -29.55 -10.48 -5.58
C ILE A 212 -28.07 -10.09 -5.44
N ASP A 213 -27.17 -11.08 -5.42
CA ASP A 213 -25.76 -10.86 -5.14
C ASP A 213 -24.93 -10.62 -6.40
N TYR A 214 -25.29 -11.25 -7.51
CA TYR A 214 -24.53 -11.17 -8.77
C TYR A 214 -25.43 -11.05 -10.00
N VAL A 215 -24.93 -10.33 -11.01
CA VAL A 215 -25.53 -10.24 -12.33
C VAL A 215 -24.59 -10.90 -13.33
N ASN A 216 -24.92 -12.12 -13.74
CA ASN A 216 -24.23 -12.90 -14.77
C ASN A 216 -24.67 -12.41 -16.16
N PHE A 217 -24.50 -11.13 -16.47
CA PHE A 217 -24.99 -10.58 -17.74
C PHE A 217 -24.33 -11.32 -18.90
N GLN A 218 -25.13 -11.85 -19.81
CA GLN A 218 -24.63 -12.69 -20.90
C GLN A 218 -24.02 -11.84 -22.02
N PHE A 219 -22.82 -11.29 -21.79
CA PHE A 219 -22.13 -10.42 -22.76
C PHE A 219 -21.82 -11.11 -24.09
N TYR A 220 -21.81 -12.45 -24.12
CA TYR A 220 -21.67 -13.23 -25.34
C TYR A 220 -22.92 -13.22 -26.24
N ALA A 221 -24.04 -12.65 -25.80
CA ALA A 221 -25.19 -12.36 -26.65
C ALA A 221 -25.01 -11.11 -27.54
N TYR A 222 -23.96 -10.30 -27.29
CA TYR A 222 -23.59 -9.21 -28.19
C TYR A 222 -22.91 -9.73 -29.45
N ASP A 223 -22.76 -8.87 -30.46
CA ASP A 223 -22.21 -9.22 -31.77
C ASP A 223 -20.80 -9.85 -31.66
N SER A 224 -20.50 -10.87 -32.47
CA SER A 224 -19.20 -11.57 -32.50
C SER A 224 -18.02 -10.70 -32.94
N THR A 225 -18.27 -9.51 -33.49
CA THR A 225 -17.26 -8.51 -33.85
C THR A 225 -16.96 -7.51 -32.73
N THR A 226 -17.54 -7.70 -31.54
CA THR A 226 -17.32 -6.83 -30.37
C THR A 226 -15.84 -6.76 -30.03
N ASN A 227 -15.28 -5.54 -30.04
CA ASN A 227 -13.93 -5.25 -29.58
C ASN A 227 -13.89 -4.74 -28.14
N ALA A 228 -12.69 -4.60 -27.57
CA ALA A 228 -12.48 -4.16 -26.18
C ALA A 228 -13.20 -2.84 -25.83
N THR A 229 -13.16 -1.85 -26.71
CA THR A 229 -13.83 -0.55 -26.48
C THR A 229 -15.35 -0.70 -26.43
N GLN A 230 -15.93 -1.47 -27.35
CA GLN A 230 -17.37 -1.74 -27.36
C GLN A 230 -17.78 -2.55 -26.12
N PHE A 231 -17.00 -3.56 -25.77
CA PHE A 231 -17.22 -4.37 -24.57
C PHE A 231 -17.22 -3.52 -23.30
N ALA A 232 -16.25 -2.60 -23.15
CA ALA A 232 -16.22 -1.66 -22.04
C ALA A 232 -17.47 -0.77 -22.01
N GLY A 233 -17.92 -0.27 -23.17
CA GLY A 233 -19.16 0.50 -23.29
C GLY A 233 -20.39 -0.28 -22.86
N TYR A 234 -20.53 -1.54 -23.31
CA TYR A 234 -21.61 -2.43 -22.90
C TYR A 234 -21.54 -2.72 -21.40
N PHE A 235 -20.35 -2.95 -20.85
CA PHE A 235 -20.16 -3.20 -19.43
C PHE A 235 -20.61 -2.00 -18.57
N GLU A 236 -20.25 -0.78 -18.96
CA GLU A 236 -20.72 0.44 -18.27
C GLU A 236 -22.23 0.59 -18.38
N GLU A 237 -22.81 0.33 -19.56
CA GLU A 237 -24.26 0.38 -19.76
C GLU A 237 -24.98 -0.59 -18.81
N GLN A 238 -24.53 -1.85 -18.75
CA GLN A 238 -25.16 -2.84 -17.88
C GLN A 238 -24.90 -2.55 -16.40
N SER A 239 -23.74 -2.03 -16.03
CA SER A 239 -23.47 -1.55 -14.67
C SER A 239 -24.40 -0.42 -14.25
N MET A 240 -24.82 0.44 -15.17
CA MET A 240 -25.84 1.47 -14.91
C MET A 240 -27.26 0.87 -14.82
N ASN A 241 -27.59 -0.11 -15.66
CA ASN A 241 -28.89 -0.79 -15.63
C ASN A 241 -29.10 -1.57 -14.32
N TYR A 242 -28.02 -2.10 -13.75
CA TYR A 242 -27.98 -2.83 -12.49
C TYR A 242 -27.17 -2.07 -11.43
N TYR A 243 -27.39 -0.75 -11.33
CA TYR A 243 -26.63 0.13 -10.44
C TYR A 243 -26.58 -0.39 -9.00
N GLY A 244 -25.36 -0.43 -8.43
CA GLY A 244 -25.08 -0.98 -7.11
C GLY A 244 -24.90 -2.50 -7.05
N GLY A 245 -25.08 -3.21 -8.17
CA GLY A 245 -24.93 -4.66 -8.28
C GLY A 245 -23.53 -5.11 -8.71
N ASN A 246 -23.19 -6.35 -8.37
CA ASN A 246 -21.97 -6.99 -8.85
C ASN A 246 -22.19 -7.56 -10.26
N VAL A 247 -22.07 -6.71 -11.29
CA VAL A 247 -22.08 -7.14 -12.69
C VAL A 247 -20.77 -7.83 -13.03
N LEU A 248 -20.86 -9.07 -13.54
CA LEU A 248 -19.70 -9.88 -13.91
C LEU A 248 -19.41 -9.72 -15.41
N VAL A 249 -18.14 -9.76 -15.79
CA VAL A 249 -17.76 -9.90 -17.20
C VAL A 249 -17.99 -11.35 -17.64
N ALA A 250 -18.43 -11.55 -18.88
CA ALA A 250 -18.84 -12.87 -19.36
C ALA A 250 -18.34 -13.18 -20.77
N LEU A 251 -18.10 -14.47 -21.04
CA LEU A 251 -17.81 -15.00 -22.37
C LEU A 251 -18.47 -16.39 -22.55
N SER A 252 -18.61 -16.82 -23.80
CA SER A 252 -19.09 -18.16 -24.16
C SER A 252 -17.97 -19.00 -24.80
N THR A 253 -17.89 -20.28 -24.44
CA THR A 253 -17.06 -21.31 -25.07
C THR A 253 -17.83 -22.13 -26.11
N ASP A 254 -19.15 -21.99 -26.16
CA ASP A 254 -19.96 -22.56 -27.22
C ASP A 254 -19.81 -21.75 -28.50
N LYS A 255 -19.22 -22.37 -29.52
CA LYS A 255 -18.98 -21.77 -30.84
C LYS A 255 -20.26 -21.38 -31.59
N SER A 256 -21.41 -21.92 -31.20
CA SER A 256 -22.70 -21.56 -31.81
C SER A 256 -23.33 -20.30 -31.21
N SER A 257 -22.90 -19.94 -29.99
CA SER A 257 -23.32 -18.74 -29.25
C SER A 257 -22.16 -17.80 -28.91
N SER A 258 -21.01 -17.96 -29.58
CA SER A 258 -19.75 -17.22 -29.31
C SER A 258 -19.74 -15.80 -29.87
N GLY A 259 -20.73 -15.00 -29.48
CA GLY A 259 -20.70 -13.55 -29.63
C GLY A 259 -19.83 -12.87 -28.56
N GLY A 260 -19.86 -11.54 -28.52
CA GLY A 260 -19.13 -10.74 -27.55
C GLY A 260 -17.60 -10.75 -27.74
N LEU A 261 -16.87 -10.57 -26.64
CA LEU A 261 -15.40 -10.43 -26.64
C LEU A 261 -14.72 -11.71 -26.14
N LEU A 262 -13.92 -12.35 -27.01
CA LEU A 262 -13.19 -13.58 -26.69
C LEU A 262 -11.76 -13.30 -26.17
N PRO A 263 -11.12 -14.27 -25.48
CA PRO A 263 -9.74 -14.13 -24.98
C PRO A 263 -8.72 -13.71 -26.04
N GLU A 264 -8.74 -14.35 -27.20
CA GLU A 264 -7.85 -14.03 -28.33
C GLU A 264 -8.05 -12.61 -28.89
N ASN A 265 -9.19 -11.98 -28.60
CA ASN A 265 -9.55 -10.64 -29.07
C ASN A 265 -9.41 -9.56 -27.99
N GLY A 266 -8.74 -9.87 -26.86
CA GLY A 266 -8.42 -8.90 -25.82
C GLY A 266 -9.37 -8.89 -24.62
N PHE A 267 -10.14 -9.96 -24.37
CA PHE A 267 -11.02 -10.05 -23.19
C PHE A 267 -10.27 -9.82 -21.87
N PHE A 268 -9.09 -10.40 -21.69
CA PHE A 268 -8.31 -10.25 -20.45
C PHE A 268 -7.66 -8.87 -20.32
N ASP A 269 -7.41 -8.17 -21.43
CA ASP A 269 -6.97 -6.78 -21.41
C ASP A 269 -8.09 -5.87 -20.89
N ALA A 270 -9.32 -6.07 -21.40
CA ALA A 270 -10.50 -5.39 -20.89
C ALA A 270 -10.76 -5.70 -19.40
N CYS A 271 -10.59 -6.95 -18.98
CA CYS A 271 -10.66 -7.33 -17.57
C CYS A 271 -9.61 -6.59 -16.72
N ASN A 272 -8.39 -6.44 -17.23
CA ASN A 272 -7.32 -5.73 -16.52
C ASN A 272 -7.63 -4.24 -16.37
N GLU A 273 -8.18 -3.60 -17.40
CA GLU A 273 -8.63 -2.21 -17.33
C GLU A 273 -9.74 -2.01 -16.30
N LEU A 274 -10.75 -2.88 -16.30
CA LEU A 274 -11.83 -2.86 -15.30
C LEU A 274 -11.31 -3.12 -13.89
N LYS A 275 -10.32 -4.02 -13.74
CA LYS A 275 -9.65 -4.29 -12.47
C LYS A 275 -8.89 -3.05 -11.95
N MET A 276 -8.17 -2.34 -12.82
CA MET A 276 -7.49 -1.08 -12.47
C MET A 276 -8.45 0.03 -12.06
N GLN A 277 -9.68 0.01 -12.58
CA GLN A 277 -10.75 0.94 -12.20
C GLN A 277 -11.56 0.50 -10.98
N ASN A 278 -11.22 -0.66 -10.36
CA ASN A 278 -11.98 -1.27 -9.27
C ASN A 278 -13.45 -1.57 -9.64
N LYS A 279 -13.70 -1.95 -10.90
CA LYS A 279 -15.02 -2.28 -11.45
C LYS A 279 -15.22 -3.77 -11.74
N LEU A 280 -14.16 -4.57 -11.69
CA LEU A 280 -14.23 -6.01 -11.98
C LEU A 280 -14.68 -6.81 -10.75
N HIS A 281 -15.92 -7.32 -10.78
CA HIS A 281 -16.51 -8.09 -9.66
C HIS A 281 -16.37 -9.62 -9.81
N GLY A 282 -15.85 -10.12 -10.93
CA GLY A 282 -15.68 -11.54 -11.22
C GLY A 282 -15.86 -11.86 -12.70
N ILE A 283 -15.51 -13.09 -13.10
CA ILE A 283 -15.61 -13.61 -14.47
C ILE A 283 -16.62 -14.76 -14.50
N PHE A 284 -17.50 -14.74 -15.51
CA PHE A 284 -18.51 -15.76 -15.76
C PHE A 284 -18.30 -16.43 -17.13
N ILE A 285 -18.38 -17.76 -17.20
CA ILE A 285 -18.24 -18.53 -18.45
C ILE A 285 -19.45 -19.43 -18.70
N TRP A 286 -19.95 -19.39 -19.93
CA TRP A 286 -20.93 -20.34 -20.48
C TRP A 286 -20.25 -21.21 -21.55
N ALA A 287 -20.04 -22.52 -21.42
CA ALA A 287 -20.29 -23.41 -20.30
C ALA A 287 -19.32 -24.61 -20.41
N ALA A 288 -19.06 -25.29 -19.29
CA ALA A 288 -18.08 -26.37 -19.19
C ALA A 288 -18.26 -27.48 -20.24
N ASP A 289 -19.51 -27.78 -20.58
CA ASP A 289 -19.95 -28.76 -21.58
C ASP A 289 -19.31 -28.52 -22.96
N TYR A 290 -19.07 -27.27 -23.32
CA TYR A 290 -18.44 -26.90 -24.59
C TYR A 290 -16.92 -26.77 -24.46
N SER A 291 -16.45 -26.42 -23.26
CA SER A 291 -15.04 -26.24 -22.91
C SER A 291 -14.24 -27.55 -22.87
N ILE A 292 -14.88 -28.70 -22.63
CA ILE A 292 -14.19 -29.99 -22.67
C ILE A 292 -13.45 -30.23 -24.00
N SER A 293 -14.00 -29.73 -25.11
CA SER A 293 -13.40 -29.85 -26.44
C SER A 293 -12.11 -29.02 -26.63
N ASN A 294 -11.92 -27.98 -25.82
CA ASN A 294 -10.75 -27.10 -25.85
C ASN A 294 -9.83 -27.30 -24.63
N GLY A 295 -10.07 -28.32 -23.81
CA GLY A 295 -9.29 -28.62 -22.62
C GLY A 295 -9.40 -27.56 -21.52
N PHE A 296 -10.54 -26.87 -21.43
CA PHE A 296 -10.83 -25.83 -20.43
C PHE A 296 -9.84 -24.65 -20.45
N SER A 297 -9.37 -24.28 -21.64
CA SER A 297 -8.31 -23.28 -21.79
C SER A 297 -8.70 -21.88 -21.30
N TYR A 298 -9.97 -21.49 -21.50
CA TYR A 298 -10.47 -20.17 -21.12
C TYR A 298 -10.71 -20.08 -19.61
N GLU A 299 -11.18 -21.16 -19.00
CA GLU A 299 -11.37 -21.34 -17.56
C GLU A 299 -10.03 -21.24 -16.84
N ILE A 300 -8.99 -21.93 -17.35
CA ILE A 300 -7.64 -21.85 -16.80
C ILE A 300 -7.09 -20.42 -16.88
N MET A 301 -7.30 -19.71 -17.99
CA MET A 301 -6.86 -18.32 -18.12
C MET A 301 -7.64 -17.39 -17.19
N ALA A 302 -8.95 -17.52 -17.10
CA ALA A 302 -9.81 -16.72 -16.23
C ALA A 302 -9.49 -16.93 -14.74
N GLN A 303 -9.27 -18.17 -14.33
CA GLN A 303 -8.87 -18.49 -12.97
C GLN A 303 -7.46 -18.00 -12.67
N LYS A 304 -6.50 -18.11 -13.59
CA LYS A 304 -5.16 -17.51 -13.42
C LYS A 304 -5.23 -15.99 -13.29
N PHE A 305 -6.04 -15.33 -14.11
CA PHE A 305 -6.25 -13.89 -14.03
C PHE A 305 -6.84 -13.48 -12.67
N SER A 306 -7.84 -14.24 -12.20
CA SER A 306 -8.51 -14.04 -10.93
C SER A 306 -7.61 -14.37 -9.73
N SER A 307 -6.69 -15.34 -9.87
CA SER A 307 -5.76 -15.78 -8.83
C SER A 307 -4.48 -14.93 -8.75
N HIS A 308 -4.20 -14.07 -9.73
CA HIS A 308 -3.00 -13.20 -9.69
C HIS A 308 -3.10 -12.20 -8.54
N LEU A 309 -2.50 -12.61 -7.43
CA LEU A 309 -2.27 -11.84 -6.23
C LEU A 309 -0.86 -12.09 -5.68
N LEU A 310 0.17 -11.48 -6.27
CA LEU A 310 1.50 -11.48 -5.66
C LEU A 310 2.33 -10.26 -6.11
N LEU A 311 1.90 -9.07 -5.68
CA LEU A 311 2.84 -8.04 -5.19
C LEU A 311 2.13 -6.89 -4.45
N LEU A 312 0.86 -6.60 -4.76
CA LEU A 312 0.16 -5.45 -4.17
C LEU A 312 -0.62 -5.74 -2.88
N LEU A 313 -1.04 -6.98 -2.61
CA LEU A 313 -1.91 -7.30 -1.47
C LEU A 313 -1.21 -7.77 -0.20
N LEU A 314 0.09 -8.07 -0.25
CA LEU A 314 0.88 -8.26 0.96
C LEU A 314 1.18 -6.92 1.66
N LEU A 315 1.03 -5.80 0.95
CA LEU A 315 1.14 -4.44 1.49
C LEU A 315 -0.14 -3.96 2.19
N THR A 316 -1.30 -4.58 1.92
CA THR A 316 -2.59 -4.16 2.51
C THR A 316 -3.16 -5.13 3.55
N THR A 317 -2.76 -6.41 3.57
CA THR A 317 -3.25 -7.37 4.58
C THR A 317 -2.56 -7.26 5.94
N ILE A 318 -1.35 -6.69 6.01
CA ILE A 318 -0.78 -6.24 7.29
C ILE A 318 -1.54 -5.00 7.83
N PHE A 319 -2.31 -4.32 6.97
CA PHE A 319 -3.03 -3.09 7.30
C PHE A 319 -4.47 -3.30 7.84
N LEU A 320 -5.07 -4.50 7.69
CA LEU A 320 -6.49 -4.71 8.04
C LEU A 320 -6.77 -5.62 9.25
N THR A 321 -5.80 -6.32 9.83
CA THR A 321 -6.04 -7.13 11.05
C THR A 321 -5.96 -6.34 12.37
N THR A 322 -5.84 -5.02 12.32
CA THR A 322 -5.91 -4.15 13.52
C THR A 322 -7.24 -3.43 13.72
N LEU A 323 -8.23 -3.59 12.82
CA LEU A 323 -9.43 -2.72 12.81
C LEU A 323 -10.76 -3.36 13.21
N LEU A 324 -10.77 -4.57 13.79
CA LEU A 324 -11.97 -5.11 14.45
C LEU A 324 -11.68 -5.68 15.84
N LEU A 325 -11.18 -4.80 16.71
CA LEU A 325 -11.49 -4.80 18.14
C LEU A 325 -11.95 -3.39 18.51
N PRO A 326 -12.87 -3.22 19.46
CA PRO A 326 -13.61 -1.97 19.64
C PRO A 326 -12.67 -0.87 20.15
N GLN A 327 -12.38 0.14 19.34
CA GLN A 327 -11.44 1.20 19.72
C GLN A 327 -12.18 2.50 20.09
N ALA A 328 -12.51 2.59 21.37
CA ALA A 328 -12.24 3.82 22.11
C ALA A 328 -10.72 3.82 22.40
N LEU A 329 -9.94 4.57 21.62
CA LEU A 329 -8.62 5.15 21.90
C LEU A 329 -8.02 5.63 20.56
N ALA A 330 -7.70 6.92 20.45
CA ALA A 330 -7.10 7.52 19.26
C ALA A 330 -5.77 6.85 18.89
N SER A 331 -5.62 6.45 17.62
CA SER A 331 -4.36 5.95 17.06
C SER A 331 -3.33 7.09 16.92
N PRO A 332 -2.03 6.86 17.11
CA PRO A 332 -0.98 7.86 16.89
C PRO A 332 -1.01 8.36 15.45
N ALA A 333 -1.24 9.65 15.27
CA ALA A 333 -1.49 10.35 14.04
C ALA A 333 -0.22 11.01 13.48
N ASN A 334 0.78 10.19 13.20
CA ASN A 334 1.93 10.61 12.41
C ASN A 334 1.53 10.68 10.93
N SER A 335 1.68 11.85 10.29
CA SER A 335 1.38 12.07 8.85
C SER A 335 2.62 12.58 8.10
N ASN A 336 2.79 12.13 6.86
CA ASN A 336 3.89 12.51 5.96
C ASN A 336 3.56 13.79 5.17
N LEU A 337 2.72 14.67 5.73
CA LEU A 337 2.23 15.87 5.07
C LEU A 337 3.22 17.04 5.27
N PHE A 338 3.68 17.59 4.15
CA PHE A 338 4.47 18.82 4.10
C PHE A 338 3.69 19.88 3.32
N ARG A 339 3.67 21.12 3.83
CA ARG A 339 2.97 22.23 3.19
C ARG A 339 3.85 23.47 3.11
N GLU A 340 3.79 24.15 1.98
CA GLU A 340 4.64 25.30 1.69
C GLU A 340 3.78 26.47 1.22
N TYR A 341 3.77 27.58 1.98
CA TYR A 341 3.17 28.83 1.51
C TYR A 341 4.12 29.53 0.51
N ILE A 342 3.56 30.10 -0.55
CA ILE A 342 4.34 30.68 -1.66
C ILE A 342 3.59 31.80 -2.37
N GLY A 343 4.32 32.85 -2.77
CA GLY A 343 3.90 33.89 -3.69
C GLY A 343 3.50 35.22 -3.05
N ALA A 344 3.64 35.38 -1.73
CA ALA A 344 3.22 36.57 -1.00
C ALA A 344 4.18 37.76 -1.18
N GLU A 345 5.50 37.50 -1.24
CA GLU A 345 6.53 38.55 -1.17
C GLU A 345 7.01 39.03 -2.55
N PHE A 346 6.56 38.40 -3.64
CA PHE A 346 6.95 38.74 -5.02
C PHE A 346 8.47 38.65 -5.27
N ASN A 347 9.17 37.75 -4.56
CA ASN A 347 10.61 37.51 -4.70
C ASN A 347 10.97 36.72 -5.98
N GLY A 348 9.99 36.41 -6.84
CA GLY A 348 10.19 35.73 -8.12
C GLY A 348 10.38 34.21 -8.01
N VAL A 349 10.03 33.61 -6.86
CA VAL A 349 10.13 32.17 -6.62
C VAL A 349 9.11 31.41 -7.45
N LYS A 350 9.55 30.32 -8.09
CA LYS A 350 8.70 29.43 -8.88
C LYS A 350 8.56 28.09 -8.17
N PHE A 351 7.50 27.34 -8.48
CA PHE A 351 7.35 25.95 -8.02
C PHE A 351 8.53 25.04 -8.36
N SER A 352 9.29 25.34 -9.42
CA SER A 352 10.47 24.57 -9.81
C SER A 352 11.68 24.77 -8.91
N ASP A 353 11.68 25.86 -8.14
CA ASP A 353 12.84 26.26 -7.33
C ASP A 353 12.78 25.57 -5.96
N VAL A 354 11.55 25.33 -5.47
CA VAL A 354 11.30 24.63 -4.21
C VAL A 354 11.55 23.12 -4.40
N PRO A 355 12.41 22.50 -3.58
CA PRO A 355 12.70 21.06 -3.66
C PRO A 355 11.48 20.24 -3.24
N VAL A 356 11.12 19.23 -4.05
CA VAL A 356 10.00 18.31 -3.77
C VAL A 356 10.52 16.88 -3.61
N ASN A 357 10.31 16.31 -2.43
CA ASN A 357 10.56 14.91 -2.12
C ASN A 357 9.33 14.07 -2.49
N GLN A 358 9.52 13.06 -3.36
CA GLN A 358 8.44 12.20 -3.87
C GLN A 358 7.80 11.31 -2.79
N ASN A 359 8.46 11.13 -1.64
CA ASN A 359 8.00 10.29 -0.53
C ASN A 359 7.18 11.06 0.53
N VAL A 360 6.71 12.25 0.20
CA VAL A 360 5.99 13.15 1.11
C VAL A 360 4.72 13.61 0.42
N GLU A 361 3.59 13.69 1.12
CA GLU A 361 2.41 14.37 0.58
C GLU A 361 2.70 15.87 0.59
N PHE A 362 2.82 16.50 -0.58
CA PHE A 362 3.35 17.86 -0.70
C PHE A 362 2.25 18.82 -1.16
N HIS A 363 1.93 19.83 -0.35
CA HIS A 363 0.95 20.86 -0.69
C HIS A 363 1.61 22.23 -0.85
N PHE A 364 1.58 22.82 -2.05
CA PHE A 364 1.80 24.27 -2.18
C PHE A 364 0.53 25.03 -1.80
N ILE A 365 0.67 26.18 -1.16
CA ILE A 365 -0.43 27.08 -0.80
C ILE A 365 -0.12 28.47 -1.37
N LEU A 366 -0.89 28.89 -2.37
CA LEU A 366 -0.75 30.20 -3.01
C LEU A 366 -1.26 31.32 -2.09
N SER A 367 -0.39 32.27 -1.76
CA SER A 367 -0.66 33.38 -0.84
C SER A 367 -0.70 34.72 -1.57
N PHE A 368 -1.83 35.40 -1.74
CA PHE A 368 -3.18 35.09 -1.24
C PHE A 368 -4.26 35.37 -2.29
N ALA A 369 -5.45 34.79 -2.09
CA ALA A 369 -6.69 35.31 -2.65
C ALA A 369 -7.39 36.15 -1.59
N ILE A 370 -7.74 37.41 -1.92
CA ILE A 370 -8.31 38.36 -0.97
C ILE A 370 -9.61 38.93 -1.55
N ASP A 371 -10.67 39.03 -0.75
CA ASP A 371 -11.96 39.62 -1.17
C ASP A 371 -11.93 41.15 -1.13
N TYR A 372 -10.88 41.72 -1.71
CA TYR A 372 -10.65 43.15 -1.88
C TYR A 372 -10.52 43.52 -3.36
N THR A 373 -10.80 44.78 -3.70
CA THR A 373 -10.59 45.27 -5.07
C THR A 373 -9.10 45.24 -5.43
N ALA A 374 -8.78 44.67 -6.60
CA ALA A 374 -7.42 44.69 -7.17
C ALA A 374 -7.15 46.07 -7.79
N SER A 375 -6.96 47.09 -6.95
CA SER A 375 -6.73 48.47 -7.36
C SER A 375 -5.65 49.13 -6.50
N THR A 376 -5.22 50.34 -6.85
CA THR A 376 -4.27 51.12 -6.04
C THR A 376 -4.85 51.59 -4.70
N SER A 377 -6.15 51.41 -4.48
CA SER A 377 -6.81 51.70 -3.20
C SER A 377 -7.78 50.56 -2.88
N PRO A 378 -7.26 49.41 -2.42
CA PRO A 378 -8.06 48.22 -2.16
C PRO A 378 -9.18 48.49 -1.15
N SER A 379 -10.35 47.93 -1.42
CA SER A 379 -11.52 48.01 -0.54
C SER A 379 -12.24 46.66 -0.49
N PRO A 380 -12.87 46.31 0.65
CA PRO A 380 -13.58 45.03 0.78
C PRO A 380 -14.71 44.88 -0.23
N THR A 381 -14.95 43.64 -0.66
CA THR A 381 -15.88 43.33 -1.77
C THR A 381 -16.98 42.35 -1.38
N ASN A 382 -17.15 42.09 -0.07
CA ASN A 382 -18.15 41.18 0.46
C ASN A 382 -18.02 39.78 -0.17
N GLY A 383 -16.85 39.16 -0.05
CA GLY A 383 -16.59 37.79 -0.50
C GLY A 383 -16.25 37.64 -1.98
N ARG A 384 -15.98 38.70 -2.75
CA ARG A 384 -15.53 38.56 -4.15
C ARG A 384 -14.00 38.50 -4.24
N PHE A 385 -13.47 37.29 -4.14
CA PHE A 385 -12.02 37.04 -4.13
C PHE A 385 -11.33 37.42 -5.45
N ASN A 386 -10.20 38.13 -5.31
CA ASN A 386 -9.23 38.43 -6.36
C ASN A 386 -7.85 37.87 -6.00
N ILE A 387 -6.97 37.75 -6.99
CA ILE A 387 -5.64 37.16 -6.86
C ILE A 387 -4.63 38.24 -6.46
N PHE A 388 -3.85 37.98 -5.40
CA PHE A 388 -2.81 38.86 -4.87
C PHE A 388 -1.45 38.19 -4.72
N TRP A 389 -1.27 36.93 -5.15
CA TRP A 389 0.06 36.31 -5.26
C TRP A 389 0.77 36.70 -6.56
N ASP A 390 2.07 36.38 -6.66
CA ASP A 390 2.88 36.54 -7.87
C ASP A 390 2.41 35.65 -9.05
N SER A 391 1.33 36.06 -9.72
CA SER A 391 0.74 35.31 -10.83
C SER A 391 1.61 35.22 -12.07
N ASN A 392 2.68 36.02 -12.15
CA ASN A 392 3.65 35.94 -13.25
C ASN A 392 4.56 34.71 -13.09
N ASN A 393 4.92 34.37 -11.85
CA ASN A 393 5.76 33.21 -11.53
C ASN A 393 4.98 31.98 -11.04
N LEU A 394 3.71 32.16 -10.68
CA LEU A 394 2.81 31.10 -10.19
C LEU A 394 1.50 31.06 -10.99
N SER A 395 1.61 31.03 -12.32
CA SER A 395 0.50 30.99 -13.29
C SER A 395 -0.19 29.61 -13.37
N PRO A 396 -1.38 29.50 -14.00
CA PRO A 396 -2.04 28.21 -14.22
C PRO A 396 -1.17 27.18 -14.94
N ALA A 397 -0.35 27.62 -15.90
CA ALA A 397 0.56 26.75 -16.63
C ALA A 397 1.66 26.17 -15.72
N GLN A 398 2.11 26.95 -14.73
CA GLN A 398 3.11 26.51 -13.75
C GLN A 398 2.51 25.55 -12.74
N VAL A 399 1.26 25.76 -12.30
CA VAL A 399 0.52 24.79 -11.48
C VAL A 399 0.38 23.45 -12.22
N ALA A 400 -0.09 23.47 -13.47
CA ALA A 400 -0.20 22.25 -14.27
C ALA A 400 1.18 21.57 -14.49
N SER A 401 2.24 22.35 -14.66
CA SER A 401 3.61 21.86 -14.84
C SER A 401 4.16 21.15 -13.60
N VAL A 402 3.93 21.69 -12.39
CA VAL A 402 4.43 21.07 -11.16
C VAL A 402 3.66 19.79 -10.83
N LYS A 403 2.32 19.80 -10.96
CA LYS A 403 1.49 18.60 -10.76
C LYS A 403 1.83 17.47 -11.73
N ARG A 404 2.18 17.81 -12.99
CA ARG A 404 2.63 16.82 -13.98
C ARG A 404 4.01 16.24 -13.64
N ARG A 405 4.92 17.06 -13.10
CA ARG A 405 6.28 16.61 -12.72
C ARG A 405 6.30 15.80 -11.43
N HIS A 406 5.37 16.07 -10.52
CA HIS A 406 5.33 15.48 -9.18
C HIS A 406 3.92 14.97 -8.88
N GLY A 407 3.72 13.65 -9.00
CA GLY A 407 2.42 13.02 -8.77
C GLY A 407 1.93 13.08 -7.31
N ASN A 408 2.83 13.43 -6.38
CA ASN A 408 2.56 13.63 -4.96
C ASN A 408 2.21 15.08 -4.59
N VAL A 409 2.20 16.01 -5.55
CA VAL A 409 1.94 17.45 -5.30
C VAL A 409 0.47 17.79 -5.49
N LYS A 410 -0.07 18.54 -4.53
CA LYS A 410 -1.33 19.29 -4.65
C LYS A 410 -1.07 20.78 -4.51
N VAL A 411 -1.94 21.61 -5.10
CA VAL A 411 -1.83 23.07 -5.00
C VAL A 411 -3.14 23.65 -4.48
N ALA A 412 -3.09 24.41 -3.39
CA ALA A 412 -4.20 25.14 -2.81
C ALA A 412 -3.99 26.65 -2.92
N LEU A 413 -5.00 27.43 -2.57
CA LEU A 413 -4.87 28.87 -2.31
C LEU A 413 -5.23 29.18 -0.86
N SER A 414 -4.63 30.23 -0.28
CA SER A 414 -5.02 30.76 1.03
C SER A 414 -5.90 32.01 0.87
N LEU A 415 -6.93 32.11 1.71
CA LEU A 415 -7.88 33.23 1.76
C LEU A 415 -7.52 34.17 2.91
N GLY A 416 -7.34 35.46 2.61
CA GLY A 416 -7.05 36.48 3.62
C GLY A 416 -5.59 36.95 3.59
N GLY A 417 -4.86 36.69 4.68
CA GLY A 417 -3.56 37.27 5.02
C GLY A 417 -3.69 38.47 5.97
N ASP A 418 -2.57 38.92 6.53
CA ASP A 418 -2.49 40.09 7.42
C ASP A 418 -2.92 41.40 6.70
N SER A 419 -2.39 41.66 5.50
CA SER A 419 -2.59 42.95 4.84
C SER A 419 -2.78 42.86 3.32
N VAL A 420 -3.40 43.90 2.79
CA VAL A 420 -3.55 44.16 1.35
C VAL A 420 -3.06 45.58 1.06
N SER A 421 -2.00 45.70 0.26
CA SER A 421 -1.31 46.98 -0.01
C SER A 421 -0.91 47.74 1.28
N GLY A 422 -0.45 47.02 2.31
CA GLY A 422 0.03 47.59 3.57
C GLY A 422 -1.07 48.07 4.53
N SER A 423 -2.34 47.81 4.22
CA SER A 423 -3.47 48.03 5.14
C SER A 423 -4.07 46.70 5.60
N PRO A 424 -4.60 46.59 6.83
CA PRO A 424 -5.16 45.34 7.33
C PRO A 424 -6.27 44.77 6.42
N ALA A 425 -6.15 43.50 6.06
CA ALA A 425 -7.13 42.76 5.27
C ALA A 425 -8.27 42.27 6.19
N ASN A 426 -9.22 43.17 6.46
CA ASN A 426 -10.32 42.95 7.38
C ASN A 426 -11.38 42.01 6.78
N PHE A 427 -11.74 40.98 7.53
CA PHE A 427 -12.93 40.19 7.26
C PHE A 427 -14.19 41.03 7.48
N THR A 428 -14.95 41.27 6.41
CA THR A 428 -16.17 42.11 6.41
C THR A 428 -17.29 41.48 5.61
N VAL A 429 -18.53 41.60 6.12
CA VAL A 429 -19.68 40.87 5.58
C VAL A 429 -20.88 41.79 5.49
N SER A 430 -21.51 41.91 4.32
CA SER A 430 -22.79 42.62 4.19
C SER A 430 -23.97 41.77 4.67
N SER A 431 -23.93 40.47 4.36
CA SER A 431 -24.77 39.42 4.96
C SER A 431 -24.13 38.07 4.67
N ILE A 432 -24.33 37.08 5.55
CA ILE A 432 -23.77 35.73 5.41
C ILE A 432 -24.07 35.15 4.02
N ASP A 433 -25.35 35.16 3.60
CA ASP A 433 -25.76 34.61 2.31
C ASP A 433 -25.07 35.29 1.12
N SER A 434 -24.99 36.62 1.14
CA SER A 434 -24.36 37.38 0.05
C SER A 434 -22.86 37.12 -0.03
N TRP A 435 -22.18 37.07 1.11
CA TRP A 435 -20.75 36.81 1.20
C TRP A 435 -20.44 35.38 0.74
N VAL A 436 -21.15 34.38 1.26
CA VAL A 436 -20.99 32.96 0.87
C VAL A 436 -21.27 32.75 -0.61
N SER A 437 -22.28 33.43 -1.16
CA SER A 437 -22.60 33.37 -2.59
C SER A 437 -21.48 33.96 -3.46
N ASN A 438 -21.00 35.16 -3.12
CA ASN A 438 -19.89 35.82 -3.81
C ASN A 438 -18.60 35.00 -3.72
N ALA A 439 -18.30 34.48 -2.53
CA ALA A 439 -17.10 33.68 -2.24
C ALA A 439 -17.11 32.39 -3.04
N ALA A 440 -18.20 31.62 -2.96
CA ALA A 440 -18.32 30.39 -3.71
C ALA A 440 -18.19 30.62 -5.23
N SER A 441 -18.79 31.70 -5.76
CA SER A 441 -18.73 32.03 -7.18
C SER A 441 -17.32 32.43 -7.66
N SER A 442 -16.70 33.38 -6.95
CA SER A 442 -15.36 33.88 -7.31
C SER A 442 -14.28 32.81 -7.13
N LEU A 443 -14.31 32.05 -6.04
CA LEU A 443 -13.37 30.96 -5.79
C LEU A 443 -13.55 29.81 -6.77
N THR A 444 -14.78 29.40 -7.10
CA THR A 444 -15.00 28.36 -8.13
C THR A 444 -14.34 28.75 -9.46
N ARG A 445 -14.37 30.04 -9.83
CA ARG A 445 -13.69 30.53 -11.04
C ARG A 445 -12.17 30.41 -10.91
N ILE A 446 -11.58 30.89 -9.81
CA ILE A 446 -10.13 30.83 -9.58
C ILE A 446 -9.63 29.39 -9.53
N MET A 447 -10.32 28.53 -8.76
CA MET A 447 -10.01 27.11 -8.61
C MET A 447 -9.98 26.38 -9.96
N LYS A 448 -10.98 26.63 -10.83
CA LYS A 448 -11.02 26.07 -12.18
C LYS A 448 -9.95 26.62 -13.10
N GLN A 449 -9.67 27.93 -13.01
CA GLN A 449 -8.66 28.57 -13.84
C GLN A 449 -7.25 28.03 -13.55
N TYR A 450 -6.95 27.73 -12.28
CA TYR A 450 -5.62 27.30 -11.85
C TYR A 450 -5.50 25.77 -11.65
N ASP A 451 -6.58 25.00 -11.75
CA ASP A 451 -6.62 23.56 -11.44
C ASP A 451 -6.14 23.25 -10.00
N LEU A 452 -6.72 23.97 -9.04
CA LEU A 452 -6.35 23.86 -7.63
C LEU A 452 -7.12 22.73 -6.92
N ASP A 453 -6.52 22.18 -5.87
CA ASP A 453 -7.00 21.02 -5.13
C ASP A 453 -7.70 21.38 -3.82
N GLY A 454 -7.39 22.53 -3.21
CA GLY A 454 -7.90 22.88 -1.88
C GLY A 454 -7.86 24.38 -1.57
N ILE A 455 -8.37 24.74 -0.39
CA ILE A 455 -8.30 26.09 0.15
C ILE A 455 -7.75 26.09 1.58
N ASP A 456 -7.19 27.22 1.98
CA ASP A 456 -6.76 27.53 3.33
C ASP A 456 -7.40 28.85 3.78
N ILE A 457 -7.73 28.99 5.07
CA ILE A 457 -8.35 30.20 5.64
C ILE A 457 -7.37 30.86 6.59
N ASP A 458 -6.99 32.09 6.28
CA ASP A 458 -5.91 32.83 6.96
C ASP A 458 -6.26 34.31 7.15
N TYR A 459 -7.51 34.61 7.52
CA TYR A 459 -7.86 35.96 7.97
C TYR A 459 -7.27 36.24 9.36
N GLU A 460 -6.64 37.40 9.53
CA GLU A 460 -6.01 37.83 10.79
C GLU A 460 -6.69 39.04 11.43
N HIS A 461 -7.51 39.78 10.67
CA HIS A 461 -8.22 40.99 11.13
C HIS A 461 -9.73 40.84 10.95
N PHE A 462 -10.50 41.22 11.98
CA PHE A 462 -11.95 40.98 12.02
C PHE A 462 -12.72 42.24 12.42
N LEU A 463 -13.69 42.63 11.59
CA LEU A 463 -14.70 43.63 11.95
C LEU A 463 -16.06 42.99 12.30
N GLU A 464 -16.20 41.70 12.01
CA GLU A 464 -17.39 40.91 12.30
C GLU A 464 -17.25 40.11 13.60
N THR A 465 -18.34 39.51 14.07
CA THR A 465 -18.30 38.64 15.24
C THR A 465 -17.74 37.24 14.91
N PRO A 466 -17.23 36.50 15.92
CA PRO A 466 -16.82 35.11 15.76
C PRO A 466 -17.88 34.20 15.12
N ASP A 467 -19.16 34.40 15.46
CA ASP A 467 -20.27 33.62 14.91
C ASP A 467 -20.52 33.96 13.43
N THR A 468 -20.47 35.24 13.05
CA THR A 468 -20.60 35.67 11.65
C THR A 468 -19.48 35.08 10.80
N PHE A 469 -18.24 35.14 11.28
CA PHE A 469 -17.08 34.53 10.62
C PHE A 469 -17.24 33.01 10.47
N ALA A 470 -17.58 32.31 11.56
CA ALA A 470 -17.77 30.87 11.58
C ALA A 470 -18.85 30.42 10.58
N GLU A 471 -19.98 31.13 10.50
CA GLU A 471 -21.04 30.88 9.53
C GLU A 471 -20.58 31.07 8.09
N CYS A 472 -19.94 32.21 7.80
CA CYS A 472 -19.49 32.52 6.44
C CYS A 472 -18.47 31.49 5.94
N ILE A 473 -17.42 31.23 6.72
CA ILE A 473 -16.35 30.32 6.33
C ILE A 473 -16.85 28.86 6.34
N GLY A 474 -17.58 28.46 7.38
CA GLY A 474 -18.09 27.10 7.50
C GLY A 474 -19.05 26.70 6.39
N GLN A 475 -19.98 27.58 6.04
CA GLN A 475 -20.89 27.37 4.91
C GLN A 475 -20.15 27.38 3.57
N LEU A 476 -19.15 28.26 3.41
CA LEU A 476 -18.31 28.28 2.21
C LEU A 476 -17.57 26.96 2.00
N ILE A 477 -16.83 26.48 3.01
CA ILE A 477 -16.08 25.20 2.92
C ILE A 477 -17.03 24.05 2.61
N THR A 478 -18.15 23.97 3.33
CA THR A 478 -19.18 22.94 3.13
C THR A 478 -19.70 22.97 1.69
N LYS A 479 -20.00 24.16 1.16
CA LYS A 479 -20.52 24.35 -0.20
C LYS A 479 -19.48 23.96 -1.25
N LEU A 480 -18.22 24.36 -1.09
CA LEU A 480 -17.14 24.02 -2.03
C LEU A 480 -16.85 22.52 -2.05
N LYS A 481 -16.78 21.86 -0.87
CA LYS A 481 -16.61 20.40 -0.77
C LYS A 481 -17.79 19.64 -1.38
N ARG A 482 -19.03 20.01 -1.02
CA ARG A 482 -20.25 19.38 -1.56
C ARG A 482 -20.35 19.51 -3.08
N ASN A 483 -19.87 20.61 -3.63
CA ASN A 483 -19.86 20.85 -5.08
C ASN A 483 -18.63 20.25 -5.79
N GLY A 484 -17.75 19.54 -5.07
CA GLY A 484 -16.53 18.95 -5.62
C GLY A 484 -15.49 19.97 -6.12
N VAL A 485 -15.58 21.23 -5.67
CA VAL A 485 -14.67 22.31 -6.09
C VAL A 485 -13.33 22.21 -5.36
N VAL A 486 -13.35 21.76 -4.10
CA VAL A 486 -12.15 21.52 -3.29
C VAL A 486 -12.15 20.09 -2.77
N ARG A 487 -10.97 19.50 -2.68
CA ARG A 487 -10.73 18.16 -2.12
C ARG A 487 -10.37 18.23 -0.64
N PHE A 488 -9.75 19.32 -0.20
CA PHE A 488 -9.43 19.58 1.19
C PHE A 488 -9.57 21.07 1.56
N ALA A 489 -9.69 21.34 2.85
CA ALA A 489 -9.70 22.66 3.45
C ALA A 489 -8.84 22.70 4.73
N SER A 490 -8.15 23.82 4.97
CA SER A 490 -7.45 24.07 6.22
C SER A 490 -7.70 25.47 6.77
N ILE A 491 -7.28 25.69 8.02
CA ILE A 491 -7.31 26.98 8.70
C ILE A 491 -5.92 27.29 9.26
N ALA A 492 -5.53 28.56 9.33
CA ALA A 492 -4.21 28.99 9.77
C ALA A 492 -4.22 29.95 10.99
N PRO A 493 -4.76 29.53 12.16
CA PRO A 493 -4.82 30.38 13.35
C PRO A 493 -3.47 30.53 14.06
N PHE A 494 -3.36 31.53 14.94
CA PHE A 494 -2.25 31.72 15.87
C PHE A 494 -2.71 32.20 17.25
N ASP A 495 -1.81 32.31 18.24
CA ASP A 495 -2.15 32.61 19.65
C ASP A 495 -2.40 34.12 19.90
N ASP A 496 -3.38 34.69 19.20
CA ASP A 496 -3.93 36.02 19.44
C ASP A 496 -5.40 35.90 19.90
N GLU A 497 -5.85 36.79 20.79
CA GLU A 497 -7.20 36.72 21.37
C GLU A 497 -8.31 36.86 20.31
N GLN A 498 -8.15 37.83 19.38
CA GLN A 498 -9.12 38.07 18.34
C GLN A 498 -9.12 36.89 17.36
N VAL A 499 -7.96 36.46 16.88
CA VAL A 499 -7.82 35.32 15.96
C VAL A 499 -8.37 34.03 16.57
N GLN A 500 -7.94 33.68 17.79
CA GLN A 500 -8.40 32.47 18.49
C GLN A 500 -9.91 32.43 18.65
N SER A 501 -10.52 33.54 19.07
CA SER A 501 -11.98 33.58 19.29
C SER A 501 -12.76 33.23 18.01
N HIS A 502 -12.32 33.71 16.85
CA HIS A 502 -12.96 33.47 15.55
C HIS A 502 -12.73 32.05 15.04
N TYR A 503 -11.47 31.58 15.04
CA TYR A 503 -11.17 30.23 14.55
C TYR A 503 -11.68 29.12 15.47
N LEU A 504 -11.77 29.35 16.78
CA LEU A 504 -12.40 28.37 17.68
C LEU A 504 -13.92 28.33 17.53
N ALA A 505 -14.58 29.46 17.25
CA ALA A 505 -15.99 29.47 16.88
C ALA A 505 -16.23 28.65 15.60
N LEU A 506 -15.39 28.87 14.58
CA LEU A 506 -15.40 28.09 13.34
C LEU A 506 -15.16 26.59 13.60
N TRP A 507 -14.11 26.24 14.36
CA TRP A 507 -13.76 24.85 14.63
C TRP A 507 -14.86 24.10 15.39
N ARG A 508 -15.43 24.71 16.44
CA ARG A 508 -16.50 24.09 17.22
C ARG A 508 -17.73 23.75 16.38
N LYS A 509 -18.05 24.57 15.38
CA LYS A 509 -19.25 24.42 14.56
C LYS A 509 -19.01 23.61 13.28
N TYR A 510 -17.85 23.80 12.65
CA TYR A 510 -17.53 23.29 11.31
C TYR A 510 -16.22 22.50 11.25
N GLY A 511 -15.59 22.15 12.37
CA GLY A 511 -14.34 21.37 12.39
C GLY A 511 -14.41 20.06 11.61
N HIS A 512 -15.58 19.44 11.50
CA HIS A 512 -15.80 18.22 10.73
C HIS A 512 -15.64 18.37 9.21
N VAL A 513 -15.69 19.60 8.67
CA VAL A 513 -15.40 19.88 7.24
C VAL A 513 -14.00 20.44 7.02
N ILE A 514 -13.17 20.57 8.06
CA ILE A 514 -11.81 21.10 8.00
C ILE A 514 -10.82 19.94 8.21
N ASP A 515 -9.86 19.79 7.30
CA ASP A 515 -8.96 18.64 7.30
C ASP A 515 -7.69 18.87 8.15
N TYR A 516 -7.21 20.11 8.19
CA TYR A 516 -5.94 20.48 8.83
C TYR A 516 -6.01 21.85 9.53
N VAL A 517 -5.25 21.98 10.62
CA VAL A 517 -5.01 23.26 11.31
C VAL A 517 -3.52 23.60 11.12
N ASN A 518 -3.23 24.53 10.22
CA ASN A 518 -1.91 25.09 9.98
C ASN A 518 -1.60 26.13 11.08
N PHE A 519 -1.45 25.69 12.33
CA PHE A 519 -1.24 26.62 13.44
C PHE A 519 0.10 27.36 13.29
N GLN A 520 0.08 28.69 13.31
CA GLN A 520 1.27 29.51 13.08
C GLN A 520 2.13 29.62 14.36
N PHE A 521 2.93 28.58 14.65
CA PHE A 521 3.78 28.54 15.85
C PHE A 521 4.90 29.58 15.84
N TYR A 522 5.20 30.16 14.68
CA TYR A 522 6.15 31.27 14.55
C TYR A 522 5.61 32.61 15.07
N ALA A 523 4.33 32.69 15.44
CA ALA A 523 3.75 33.87 16.12
C ALA A 523 4.05 33.91 17.63
N TYR A 524 4.52 32.82 18.24
CA TYR A 524 4.99 32.85 19.63
C TYR A 524 6.31 33.64 19.77
N ASP A 525 6.68 34.01 20.99
CA ASP A 525 7.89 34.80 21.25
C ASP A 525 9.18 34.18 20.68
N LYS A 526 10.09 35.06 20.22
CA LYS A 526 11.46 34.68 19.87
C LYS A 526 12.17 34.03 21.05
N GLY A 527 12.99 33.03 20.75
CA GLY A 527 13.73 32.27 21.78
C GLY A 527 12.88 31.22 22.50
N THR A 528 11.69 30.89 21.98
CA THR A 528 10.90 29.75 22.43
C THR A 528 11.77 28.48 22.43
N THR A 529 11.83 27.82 23.58
CA THR A 529 12.58 26.57 23.76
C THR A 529 11.78 25.35 23.29
N VAL A 530 12.45 24.20 23.11
CA VAL A 530 11.79 22.92 22.76
C VAL A 530 10.65 22.59 23.75
N SER A 531 10.87 22.75 25.05
CA SER A 531 9.85 22.45 26.06
C SER A 531 8.65 23.40 26.00
N GLN A 532 8.89 24.70 25.77
CA GLN A 532 7.80 25.68 25.59
C GLN A 532 7.01 25.37 24.31
N PHE A 533 7.69 25.07 23.21
CA PHE A 533 7.06 24.69 21.96
C PHE A 533 6.14 23.47 22.12
N LEU A 534 6.62 22.41 22.79
CA LEU A 534 5.80 21.22 23.07
C LEU A 534 4.59 21.57 23.95
N SER A 535 4.76 22.44 24.95
CA SER A 535 3.64 22.92 25.77
C SER A 535 2.62 23.72 24.96
N TYR A 536 3.08 24.57 24.04
CA TYR A 536 2.21 25.31 23.13
C TYR A 536 1.50 24.36 22.18
N PHE A 537 2.19 23.35 21.66
CA PHE A 537 1.60 22.33 20.80
C PHE A 537 0.46 21.60 21.52
N GLU A 538 0.64 21.19 22.77
CA GLU A 538 -0.42 20.56 23.57
C GLU A 538 -1.61 21.50 23.83
N LYS A 539 -1.33 22.77 24.18
CA LYS A 539 -2.38 23.80 24.34
C LYS A 539 -3.23 23.90 23.07
N GLN A 540 -2.59 24.00 21.91
CA GLN A 540 -3.31 24.21 20.65
C GLN A 540 -3.98 22.93 20.15
N SER A 541 -3.38 21.76 20.36
CA SER A 541 -4.04 20.47 20.13
C SER A 541 -5.29 20.28 20.98
N SER A 542 -5.30 20.83 22.21
CA SER A 542 -6.50 20.87 23.06
C SER A 542 -7.55 21.85 22.54
N ASN A 543 -7.14 23.03 22.08
CA ASN A 543 -8.03 24.03 21.50
C ASN A 543 -8.76 23.50 20.25
N TYR A 544 -8.03 22.80 19.37
CA TYR A 544 -8.56 22.17 18.15
C TYR A 544 -8.72 20.66 18.31
N ARG A 545 -9.28 20.23 19.45
CA ARG A 545 -9.42 18.81 19.80
C ARG A 545 -10.07 18.00 18.68
N GLY A 546 -9.43 16.89 18.31
CA GLY A 546 -9.85 16.00 17.22
C GLY A 546 -9.36 16.44 15.83
N GLY A 547 -8.74 17.61 15.72
CA GLY A 547 -8.12 18.11 14.50
C GLY A 547 -6.68 17.67 14.34
N LYS A 548 -6.18 17.77 13.12
CA LYS A 548 -4.76 17.58 12.78
C LYS A 548 -4.05 18.92 12.87
N VAL A 549 -3.42 19.20 14.01
CA VAL A 549 -2.62 20.43 14.22
C VAL A 549 -1.21 20.23 13.69
N LEU A 550 -0.82 21.01 12.68
CA LEU A 550 0.50 20.94 12.06
C LEU A 550 1.47 21.87 12.79
N VAL A 551 2.71 21.42 12.93
CA VAL A 551 3.79 22.25 13.47
C VAL A 551 4.38 23.15 12.38
N SER A 552 4.95 24.29 12.76
CA SER A 552 5.46 25.25 11.79
C SER A 552 6.58 26.13 12.32
N PHE A 553 7.27 26.73 11.37
CA PHE A 553 8.22 27.82 11.57
C PHE A 553 8.18 28.74 10.34
N ALA A 554 8.74 29.94 10.50
CA ALA A 554 8.94 30.86 9.41
C ALA A 554 10.43 31.03 9.06
N THR A 555 10.71 31.44 7.82
CA THR A 555 12.07 31.55 7.25
C THR A 555 12.53 32.98 6.96
N ASP A 556 11.70 33.97 7.28
CA ASP A 556 11.95 35.42 7.16
C ASP A 556 13.07 35.97 8.07
N GLY A 557 13.53 35.18 9.06
CA GLY A 557 14.53 35.57 10.06
C GLY A 557 14.04 36.60 11.09
N VAL A 558 12.80 37.08 10.99
CA VAL A 558 12.21 38.10 11.87
C VAL A 558 11.04 37.60 12.69
N SER A 559 10.40 36.50 12.28
CA SER A 559 9.35 35.81 13.03
C SER A 559 9.90 35.15 14.30
N GLY A 560 8.98 34.80 15.19
CA GLY A 560 9.26 34.19 16.48
C GLY A 560 9.19 32.65 16.46
N GLY A 561 8.80 32.07 17.59
CA GLY A 561 8.66 30.63 17.78
C GLY A 561 9.98 29.88 17.91
N LEU A 562 9.89 28.55 17.78
CA LEU A 562 11.03 27.65 17.85
C LEU A 562 11.65 27.52 16.45
N THR A 563 12.88 28.04 16.29
CA THR A 563 13.56 28.02 14.99
C THR A 563 14.11 26.62 14.63
N PRO A 564 14.33 26.33 13.33
CA PRO A 564 15.00 25.12 12.87
C PRO A 564 16.30 24.80 13.62
N ASP A 565 17.23 25.76 13.67
CA ASP A 565 18.51 25.60 14.37
C ASP A 565 18.35 25.64 15.91
N GLY A 566 17.26 26.22 16.41
CA GLY A 566 16.91 26.27 17.83
C GLY A 566 16.37 24.95 18.41
N GLY A 567 16.11 23.95 17.57
CA GLY A 567 15.66 22.62 18.00
C GLY A 567 14.28 22.21 17.53
N PHE A 568 13.70 22.89 16.55
CA PHE A 568 12.40 22.52 15.96
C PHE A 568 12.34 21.04 15.56
N PHE A 569 13.36 20.51 14.88
CA PHE A 569 13.38 19.11 14.46
C PHE A 569 13.44 18.12 15.64
N ARG A 570 14.08 18.49 16.76
CA ARG A 570 14.05 17.67 17.99
C ARG A 570 12.66 17.65 18.63
N ALA A 571 11.93 18.78 18.57
CA ALA A 571 10.54 18.83 19.00
C ALA A 571 9.66 17.96 18.08
N CYS A 572 9.88 18.02 16.76
CA CYS A 572 9.18 17.17 15.80
C CYS A 572 9.48 15.68 16.02
N ASP A 573 10.74 15.31 16.32
CA ASP A 573 11.10 13.93 16.68
C ASP A 573 10.32 13.47 17.93
N SER A 574 10.22 14.33 18.96
CA SER A 574 9.47 14.02 20.19
C SER A 574 7.98 13.83 19.90
N LEU A 575 7.37 14.74 19.14
CA LEU A 575 5.97 14.62 18.71
C LEU A 575 5.76 13.38 17.84
N ARG A 576 6.73 13.03 16.98
CA ARG A 576 6.68 11.82 16.16
C ARG A 576 6.73 10.56 17.02
N GLU A 577 7.59 10.51 18.03
CA GLU A 577 7.64 9.39 18.99
C GLU A 577 6.33 9.23 19.76
N GLU A 578 5.66 10.34 20.06
CA GLU A 578 4.34 10.35 20.70
C GLU A 578 3.17 10.11 19.74
N GLY A 579 3.42 10.05 18.43
CA GLY A 579 2.35 9.87 17.45
C GLY A 579 1.50 11.13 17.22
N LYS A 580 2.06 12.31 17.45
CA LYS A 580 1.36 13.60 17.38
C LYS A 580 1.84 14.48 16.23
N LEU A 581 2.82 14.03 15.45
CA LEU A 581 3.35 14.81 14.33
C LEU A 581 2.44 14.68 13.09
N HIS A 582 1.44 15.55 12.99
CA HIS A 582 0.45 15.56 11.90
C HIS A 582 0.95 16.16 10.58
N GLY A 583 2.16 16.70 10.54
CA GLY A 583 2.75 17.35 9.38
C GLY A 583 3.47 18.64 9.76
N ILE A 584 4.22 19.17 8.80
CA ILE A 584 4.97 20.43 8.93
C ILE A 584 4.48 21.39 7.86
N PHE A 585 4.33 22.67 8.19
CA PHE A 585 4.26 23.71 7.18
C PHE A 585 5.27 24.85 7.42
N ILE A 586 5.66 25.52 6.35
CA ILE A 586 6.63 26.62 6.36
C ILE A 586 6.03 27.88 5.75
N TRP A 587 6.32 29.01 6.39
CA TRP A 587 6.08 30.37 5.89
C TRP A 587 7.41 31.10 5.67
N SER A 588 7.91 31.34 4.46
CA SER A 588 7.36 30.95 3.16
C SER A 588 8.51 30.64 2.18
N ALA A 589 8.18 30.04 1.04
CA ALA A 589 9.17 29.73 -0.01
C ALA A 589 9.90 30.99 -0.51
N ASP A 590 9.22 32.13 -0.50
CA ASP A 590 9.75 33.41 -0.95
C ASP A 590 10.97 33.86 -0.12
N ASP A 591 10.93 33.64 1.19
CA ASP A 591 12.04 33.94 2.10
C ASP A 591 13.10 32.84 2.09
N SER A 592 12.65 31.58 1.95
CA SER A 592 13.51 30.40 1.94
C SER A 592 14.50 30.36 0.76
N MET A 593 14.23 31.09 -0.32
CA MET A 593 15.16 31.22 -1.46
C MET A 593 16.54 31.73 -0.99
N ASN A 594 16.59 32.64 -0.02
CA ASN A 594 17.85 33.18 0.52
C ASN A 594 18.69 32.14 1.27
N SER A 595 18.04 31.08 1.76
CA SER A 595 18.68 29.96 2.47
C SER A 595 18.83 28.72 1.59
N GLY A 596 18.60 28.83 0.28
CA GLY A 596 18.71 27.72 -0.67
C GLY A 596 17.75 26.56 -0.38
N PHE A 597 16.60 26.85 0.23
CA PHE A 597 15.57 25.87 0.62
C PHE A 597 16.05 24.73 1.54
N ARG A 598 17.07 25.01 2.39
CA ARG A 598 17.66 24.01 3.28
C ARG A 598 16.62 23.42 4.26
N PHE A 599 15.71 24.23 4.79
CA PHE A 599 14.79 23.80 5.83
C PHE A 599 13.59 23.01 5.29
N GLU A 600 13.23 23.26 4.03
CA GLU A 600 12.24 22.51 3.24
C GLU A 600 12.76 21.10 3.01
N GLN A 601 14.04 20.96 2.62
CA GLN A 601 14.68 19.65 2.45
C GLN A 601 14.74 18.88 3.78
N GLN A 602 15.15 19.53 4.87
CA GLN A 602 15.22 18.89 6.19
C GLN A 602 13.84 18.44 6.69
N SER A 603 12.82 19.29 6.55
CA SER A 603 11.44 18.96 6.94
C SER A 603 10.89 17.79 6.13
N GLN A 604 11.11 17.78 4.81
CA GLN A 604 10.69 16.69 3.94
C GLN A 604 11.46 15.39 4.21
N SER A 605 12.76 15.44 4.50
CA SER A 605 13.51 14.25 4.91
C SER A 605 12.99 13.66 6.22
N LEU A 606 12.67 14.51 7.19
CA LEU A 606 12.07 14.08 8.45
C LEU A 606 10.73 13.37 8.22
N LEU A 607 9.88 13.94 7.36
CA LEU A 607 8.55 13.43 7.03
C LEU A 607 8.56 12.21 6.10
N ALA A 608 9.51 12.11 5.17
CA ALA A 608 9.64 10.97 4.25
C ALA A 608 9.93 9.66 4.98
N THR A 609 10.53 9.74 6.17
CA THR A 609 10.78 8.59 7.05
C THR A 609 9.47 7.93 7.55
N LEU A 610 8.30 8.57 7.38
CA LEU A 610 6.98 8.01 7.72
C LEU A 610 6.43 6.96 6.74
N LEU A 611 6.92 6.88 5.49
CA LEU A 611 6.40 5.95 4.47
C LEU A 611 7.20 4.68 4.27
N LEU A 612 8.31 4.52 4.98
CA LEU A 612 8.85 3.19 5.19
C LEU A 612 7.96 2.53 6.24
N PRO A 613 7.60 1.25 6.09
CA PRO A 613 7.17 0.51 7.25
C PRO A 613 8.22 0.80 8.32
N SER A 614 7.79 1.31 9.48
CA SER A 614 8.60 1.09 10.67
C SER A 614 9.03 -0.37 10.59
N PRO A 615 10.34 -0.69 10.61
CA PRO A 615 10.76 -2.07 10.64
C PRO A 615 9.93 -2.70 11.76
N LEU A 616 9.25 -3.80 11.43
CA LEU A 616 8.37 -4.56 12.32
C LEU A 616 8.75 -4.32 13.78
N LEU A 617 7.78 -3.96 14.62
CA LEU A 617 7.89 -3.95 16.07
C LEU A 617 8.99 -4.92 16.55
N ALA A 618 10.06 -4.30 17.06
CA ALA A 618 11.27 -4.86 17.68
C ALA A 618 12.38 -5.39 16.75
N ALA A 619 13.28 -4.51 16.30
CA ALA A 619 14.68 -4.88 16.10
C ALA A 619 15.41 -4.95 17.44
N ASN A 620 15.07 -5.96 18.23
CA ASN A 620 16.00 -6.56 19.18
C ASN A 620 16.28 -7.96 18.68
N SER A 621 17.01 -8.03 17.57
CA SER A 621 17.41 -9.31 17.01
C SER A 621 18.48 -9.89 17.92
N LYS A 622 18.32 -11.15 18.32
CA LYS A 622 19.31 -11.87 19.14
C LYS A 622 20.52 -12.32 18.31
N LEU A 623 20.91 -11.56 17.29
CA LEU A 623 21.95 -11.93 16.34
C LEU A 623 23.33 -11.53 16.85
N PHE A 624 24.22 -12.51 16.95
CA PHE A 624 25.64 -12.33 17.20
C PHE A 624 26.43 -12.87 16.02
N ARG A 625 27.41 -12.11 15.54
CA ARG A 625 28.27 -12.49 14.41
C ARG A 625 29.72 -12.18 14.72
N GLU A 626 30.63 -13.03 14.26
CA GLU A 626 32.05 -12.83 14.52
C GLU A 626 32.91 -13.43 13.41
N TYR A 627 33.96 -12.70 13.05
CA TYR A 627 35.01 -13.18 12.15
C TYR A 627 35.95 -14.15 12.85
N ILE A 628 36.43 -15.16 12.12
CA ILE A 628 37.35 -16.18 12.64
C ILE A 628 38.29 -16.70 11.56
N GLY A 629 39.56 -16.89 11.93
CA GLY A 629 40.59 -17.57 11.14
C GLY A 629 41.50 -16.66 10.30
N ALA A 630 41.39 -15.34 10.42
CA ALA A 630 42.16 -14.40 9.60
C ALA A 630 43.64 -14.33 9.99
N GLU A 631 43.93 -14.42 11.29
CA GLU A 631 45.26 -14.13 11.86
C GLU A 631 46.10 -15.38 12.13
N PHE A 632 45.59 -16.58 11.78
CA PHE A 632 46.27 -17.87 11.99
C PHE A 632 46.76 -18.09 13.43
N THR A 633 46.01 -17.58 14.41
CA THR A 633 46.32 -17.69 15.85
C THR A 633 45.99 -19.08 16.43
N GLY A 634 45.54 -20.02 15.59
CA GLY A 634 45.11 -21.35 16.00
C GLY A 634 43.80 -21.35 16.80
N VAL A 635 42.95 -20.34 16.62
CA VAL A 635 41.58 -20.32 17.18
C VAL A 635 40.72 -21.41 16.53
N LYS A 636 39.92 -22.11 17.35
CA LYS A 636 38.98 -23.14 16.89
C LYS A 636 37.56 -22.71 17.21
N PHE A 637 36.57 -23.21 16.47
CA PHE A 637 35.15 -22.98 16.79
C PHE A 637 34.78 -23.37 18.23
N SER A 638 35.42 -24.40 18.79
CA SER A 638 35.21 -24.85 20.16
C SER A 638 35.76 -23.90 21.24
N ASP A 639 36.66 -22.99 20.85
CA ASP A 639 37.25 -22.03 21.78
C ASP A 639 36.26 -20.87 22.06
N VAL A 640 35.42 -20.54 21.07
CA VAL A 640 34.50 -19.40 21.14
C VAL A 640 33.25 -19.77 21.94
N PRO A 641 32.87 -18.98 22.96
CA PRO A 641 31.68 -19.24 23.76
C PRO A 641 30.41 -19.04 22.94
N ILE A 642 29.46 -19.98 23.02
CA ILE A 642 28.18 -19.91 22.29
C ILE A 642 27.03 -19.98 23.30
N ASN A 643 26.21 -18.93 23.33
CA ASN A 643 24.97 -18.89 24.08
C ASN A 643 23.85 -19.50 23.22
N PRO A 644 23.14 -20.54 23.68
CA PRO A 644 22.08 -21.19 22.89
C PRO A 644 20.85 -20.29 22.65
N SER A 645 20.73 -19.19 23.39
CA SER A 645 19.61 -18.24 23.27
C SER A 645 19.82 -17.15 22.21
N VAL A 646 20.96 -17.11 21.54
CA VAL A 646 21.26 -16.17 20.45
C VAL A 646 21.33 -16.87 19.10
N SER A 647 21.03 -16.17 18.01
CA SER A 647 21.36 -16.61 16.66
C SER A 647 22.85 -16.32 16.44
N PHE A 648 23.68 -17.36 16.32
CA PHE A 648 25.13 -17.21 16.33
C PHE A 648 25.71 -17.50 14.94
N HIS A 649 26.41 -16.55 14.32
CA HIS A 649 27.04 -16.74 13.02
C HIS A 649 28.57 -16.60 13.11
N PHE A 650 29.30 -17.65 12.71
CA PHE A 650 30.72 -17.52 12.38
C PHE A 650 30.89 -17.06 10.93
N ILE A 651 31.90 -16.23 10.68
CA ILE A 651 32.30 -15.81 9.33
C ILE A 651 33.78 -16.17 9.14
N LEU A 652 34.06 -17.13 8.25
CA LEU A 652 35.41 -17.55 7.90
C LEU A 652 36.10 -16.44 7.09
N ALA A 653 37.19 -15.90 7.62
CA ALA A 653 37.94 -14.79 7.04
C ALA A 653 39.32 -15.30 6.55
N PHE A 654 39.60 -15.37 5.24
CA PHE A 654 38.77 -14.97 4.10
C PHE A 654 38.85 -15.96 2.92
N ALA A 655 37.87 -15.89 2.02
CA ALA A 655 38.01 -16.36 0.65
C ALA A 655 38.41 -15.17 -0.23
N ILE A 656 39.51 -15.30 -0.98
CA ILE A 656 40.05 -14.19 -1.78
C ILE A 656 40.26 -14.69 -3.21
N ASP A 657 39.86 -13.91 -4.22
CA ASP A 657 40.06 -14.23 -5.63
C ASP A 657 41.50 -13.95 -6.09
N TYR A 658 42.46 -14.47 -5.33
CA TYR A 658 43.91 -14.36 -5.56
C TYR A 658 44.57 -15.75 -5.60
N THR A 659 45.73 -15.86 -6.27
CA THR A 659 46.53 -17.09 -6.28
C THR A 659 47.06 -17.40 -4.87
N THR A 660 47.09 -18.67 -4.47
CA THR A 660 47.63 -19.09 -3.16
C THR A 660 49.16 -19.11 -3.11
N SER A 661 49.82 -19.24 -4.26
CA SER A 661 51.27 -19.13 -4.39
C SER A 661 51.72 -17.67 -4.42
N SER A 662 52.88 -17.39 -3.81
CA SER A 662 53.56 -16.10 -3.94
C SER A 662 54.27 -15.98 -5.30
N PRO A 663 54.18 -14.83 -6.01
CA PRO A 663 53.39 -13.65 -5.65
C PRO A 663 51.89 -13.88 -5.80
N HIS A 664 51.10 -13.33 -4.87
CA HIS A 664 49.64 -13.40 -4.91
C HIS A 664 49.09 -12.47 -6.00
N ASN A 665 48.41 -13.02 -7.00
CA ASN A 665 47.87 -12.27 -8.13
C ASN A 665 46.33 -12.41 -8.19
N PRO A 666 45.59 -11.35 -8.59
CA PRO A 666 44.15 -11.44 -8.82
C PRO A 666 43.80 -12.49 -9.89
N THR A 667 42.67 -13.15 -9.71
CA THR A 667 42.24 -14.31 -10.52
C THR A 667 40.89 -14.13 -11.21
N ASN A 668 40.37 -12.90 -11.23
CA ASN A 668 39.10 -12.54 -11.86
C ASN A 668 37.92 -13.40 -11.33
N GLY A 669 37.66 -13.33 -10.02
CA GLY A 669 36.53 -14.00 -9.38
C GLY A 669 36.74 -15.49 -9.09
N ARG A 670 37.95 -16.04 -9.18
CA ARG A 670 38.21 -17.43 -8.76
C ARG A 670 38.69 -17.48 -7.31
N PHE A 671 37.74 -17.63 -6.39
CA PHE A 671 38.01 -17.59 -4.95
C PHE A 671 38.82 -18.80 -4.45
N ASN A 672 39.86 -18.51 -3.65
CA ASN A 672 40.65 -19.49 -2.91
C ASN A 672 40.57 -19.22 -1.40
N ILE A 673 40.92 -20.24 -0.60
CA ILE A 673 40.84 -20.20 0.87
C ILE A 673 42.09 -19.54 1.47
N PHE A 674 41.91 -18.52 2.30
CA PHE A 674 42.95 -17.80 3.02
C PHE A 674 42.71 -17.70 4.54
N TRP A 675 41.71 -18.39 5.10
CA TRP A 675 41.59 -18.59 6.54
C TRP A 675 42.43 -19.79 7.02
N ASP A 676 42.61 -19.91 8.34
CA ASP A 676 43.24 -21.06 9.00
C ASP A 676 42.44 -22.36 8.85
N SER A 677 42.44 -22.93 7.64
CA SER A 677 41.72 -24.15 7.28
C SER A 677 42.23 -25.40 8.01
N SER A 678 43.41 -25.32 8.65
CA SER A 678 43.94 -26.39 9.49
C SER A 678 43.16 -26.53 10.81
N ASN A 679 42.69 -25.41 11.36
CA ASN A 679 41.89 -25.35 12.58
C ASN A 679 40.39 -25.09 12.33
N LEU A 680 40.01 -24.74 11.11
CA LEU A 680 38.63 -24.43 10.68
C LEU A 680 38.24 -25.22 9.42
N SER A 681 38.53 -26.52 9.40
CA SER A 681 38.24 -27.47 8.31
C SER A 681 36.73 -27.76 8.12
N PRO A 682 36.32 -28.38 6.99
CA PRO A 682 34.92 -28.80 6.78
C PRO A 682 34.37 -29.70 7.90
N ALA A 683 35.21 -30.59 8.44
CA ALA A 683 34.82 -31.46 9.54
C ALA A 683 34.52 -30.67 10.82
N GLN A 684 35.27 -29.59 11.07
CA GLN A 684 35.07 -28.72 12.23
C GLN A 684 33.81 -27.85 12.07
N VAL A 685 33.50 -27.38 10.85
CA VAL A 685 32.22 -26.71 10.54
C VAL A 685 31.04 -27.67 10.78
N ALA A 686 31.13 -28.91 10.30
CA ALA A 686 30.09 -29.91 10.55
C ALA A 686 29.94 -30.21 12.04
N ALA A 687 31.05 -30.34 12.78
CA ALA A 687 31.04 -30.61 14.21
C ALA A 687 30.38 -29.49 15.03
N ILE A 688 30.70 -28.22 14.74
CA ILE A 688 30.11 -27.10 15.50
C ILE A 688 28.61 -26.94 15.23
N LYS A 689 28.17 -27.10 13.97
CA LYS A 689 26.75 -27.05 13.61
C LYS A 689 25.96 -28.21 14.22
N LYS A 690 26.60 -29.37 14.38
CA LYS A 690 25.99 -30.54 15.05
C LYS A 690 25.86 -30.32 16.56
N SER A 691 26.83 -29.68 17.21
CA SER A 691 26.80 -29.44 18.65
C SER A 691 25.92 -28.25 19.04
N HIS A 692 25.69 -27.30 18.12
CA HIS A 692 24.91 -26.09 18.37
C HIS A 692 23.91 -25.83 17.24
N GLY A 693 22.64 -26.17 17.46
CA GLY A 693 21.58 -25.98 16.46
C GLY A 693 21.26 -24.51 16.12
N ASN A 694 21.73 -23.56 16.92
CA ASN A 694 21.60 -22.12 16.71
C ASN A 694 22.77 -21.50 15.93
N VAL A 695 23.77 -22.30 15.50
CA VAL A 695 24.95 -21.82 14.78
C VAL A 695 24.75 -21.90 13.26
N LYS A 696 25.13 -20.82 12.57
CA LYS A 696 25.37 -20.80 11.12
C LYS A 696 26.82 -20.42 10.83
N VAL A 697 27.34 -20.86 9.69
CA VAL A 697 28.72 -20.54 9.27
C VAL A 697 28.71 -19.99 7.86
N ALA A 698 29.33 -18.83 7.64
CA ALA A 698 29.54 -18.20 6.35
C ALA A 698 31.03 -18.08 6.02
N LEU A 699 31.36 -17.72 4.79
CA LEU A 699 32.69 -17.23 4.39
C LEU A 699 32.58 -15.75 3.98
N SER A 700 33.63 -14.96 4.20
CA SER A 700 33.71 -13.60 3.67
C SER A 700 34.64 -13.50 2.47
N LEU A 701 34.23 -12.69 1.49
CA LEU A 701 34.92 -12.44 0.23
C LEU A 701 35.71 -11.14 0.35
N GLY A 702 37.02 -11.20 0.11
CA GLY A 702 37.90 -10.01 0.14
C GLY A 702 38.81 -9.97 1.36
N GLY A 703 38.69 -8.91 2.17
CA GLY A 703 39.60 -8.49 3.23
C GLY A 703 40.46 -7.29 2.83
N ASP A 704 41.16 -6.70 3.80
CA ASP A 704 42.10 -5.58 3.57
C ASP A 704 43.31 -6.01 2.71
N SER A 705 43.92 -7.15 3.02
CA SER A 705 45.18 -7.55 2.39
C SER A 705 45.31 -9.06 2.14
N VAL A 706 46.22 -9.40 1.21
CA VAL A 706 46.65 -10.77 0.91
C VAL A 706 48.18 -10.78 0.79
N GLY A 707 48.84 -11.60 1.61
CA GLY A 707 50.30 -11.63 1.69
C GLY A 707 50.94 -10.28 2.06
N GLY A 708 50.24 -9.46 2.86
CA GLY A 708 50.68 -8.13 3.30
C GLY A 708 50.55 -7.01 2.25
N SER A 709 49.88 -7.27 1.12
CA SER A 709 49.57 -6.26 0.10
C SER A 709 48.04 -6.09 -0.04
N PRO A 710 47.54 -4.89 -0.40
CA PRO A 710 46.10 -4.66 -0.51
C PRO A 710 45.40 -5.64 -1.47
N ALA A 711 44.28 -6.21 -1.02
CA ALA A 711 43.44 -7.11 -1.80
C ALA A 711 42.43 -6.31 -2.62
N TYR A 712 42.80 -5.93 -3.84
CA TYR A 712 41.97 -5.15 -4.74
C TYR A 712 40.85 -5.99 -5.38
N PHE A 713 39.63 -5.47 -5.34
CA PHE A 713 38.58 -5.91 -6.24
C PHE A 713 38.96 -5.58 -7.69
N THR A 714 39.06 -6.61 -8.52
CA THR A 714 39.33 -6.49 -9.97
C THR A 714 38.45 -7.44 -10.76
N ALA A 715 37.88 -6.95 -11.86
CA ALA A 715 37.09 -7.76 -12.78
C ALA A 715 37.53 -7.48 -14.22
N SER A 716 37.81 -8.54 -14.98
CA SER A 716 38.10 -8.42 -16.42
C SER A 716 36.84 -8.11 -17.22
N SER A 717 35.70 -8.68 -16.80
CA SER A 717 34.36 -8.29 -17.21
C SER A 717 33.37 -8.76 -16.14
N VAL A 718 32.19 -8.15 -16.07
CA VAL A 718 31.13 -8.57 -15.14
C VAL A 718 30.81 -10.05 -15.32
N ASP A 719 30.52 -10.50 -16.54
CA ASP A 719 30.12 -11.88 -16.81
C ASP A 719 31.20 -12.90 -16.43
N SER A 720 32.46 -12.63 -16.79
CA SER A 720 33.55 -13.58 -16.52
C SER A 720 33.85 -13.68 -15.02
N TRP A 721 33.87 -12.54 -14.32
CA TRP A 721 34.06 -12.51 -12.88
C TRP A 721 32.91 -13.23 -12.16
N VAL A 722 31.66 -12.92 -12.51
CA VAL A 722 30.47 -13.54 -11.89
C VAL A 722 30.45 -15.04 -12.12
N ASN A 723 30.72 -15.51 -13.34
CA ASN A 723 30.70 -16.95 -13.64
C ASN A 723 31.81 -17.71 -12.88
N ASN A 724 33.01 -17.13 -12.78
CA ASN A 724 34.10 -17.68 -11.98
C ASN A 724 33.75 -17.69 -10.48
N ALA A 725 33.15 -16.61 -9.98
CA ALA A 725 32.77 -16.45 -8.58
C ALA A 725 31.69 -17.44 -8.18
N VAL A 726 30.62 -17.54 -8.97
CA VAL A 726 29.54 -18.53 -8.74
C VAL A 726 30.10 -19.94 -8.70
N SER A 727 30.97 -20.31 -9.65
CA SER A 727 31.55 -21.65 -9.73
C SER A 727 32.45 -22.00 -8.53
N SER A 728 33.43 -21.14 -8.25
CA SER A 728 34.40 -21.35 -7.17
C SER A 728 33.74 -21.31 -5.79
N LEU A 729 32.87 -20.33 -5.52
CA LEU A 729 32.17 -20.20 -4.26
C LEU A 729 31.17 -21.34 -4.04
N THR A 730 30.44 -21.77 -5.08
CA THR A 730 29.55 -22.94 -4.95
C THR A 730 30.32 -24.19 -4.52
N THR A 731 31.53 -24.37 -5.03
CA THR A 731 32.39 -25.49 -4.63
C THR A 731 32.80 -25.40 -3.16
N ILE A 732 33.32 -24.25 -2.73
CA ILE A 732 33.74 -24.01 -1.33
C ILE A 732 32.55 -24.16 -0.37
N ILE A 733 31.42 -23.50 -0.68
CA ILE A 733 30.20 -23.50 0.15
C ILE A 733 29.67 -24.92 0.34
N LYS A 734 29.62 -25.72 -0.74
CA LYS A 734 29.19 -27.13 -0.66
C LYS A 734 30.17 -27.98 0.12
N GLN A 735 31.47 -27.82 -0.11
CA GLN A 735 32.50 -28.60 0.59
C GLN A 735 32.48 -28.36 2.10
N TYR A 736 32.30 -27.10 2.53
CA TYR A 736 32.26 -26.71 3.94
C TYR A 736 30.86 -26.75 4.55
N ASN A 737 29.81 -27.00 3.76
CA ASN A 737 28.40 -26.92 4.17
C ASN A 737 28.05 -25.56 4.82
N LEU A 738 28.45 -24.47 4.14
CA LEU A 738 28.26 -23.09 4.60
C LEU A 738 26.83 -22.61 4.32
N ASP A 739 26.34 -21.71 5.16
CA ASP A 739 24.97 -21.19 5.13
C ASP A 739 24.84 -19.86 4.39
N GLY A 740 25.93 -19.12 4.20
CA GLY A 740 25.90 -17.78 3.63
C GLY A 740 27.26 -17.24 3.24
N ILE A 741 27.26 -16.01 2.74
CA ILE A 741 28.48 -15.26 2.41
C ILE A 741 28.43 -13.83 2.95
N ASP A 742 29.60 -13.24 3.08
CA ASP A 742 29.80 -11.83 3.44
C ASP A 742 30.72 -11.16 2.39
N ILE A 743 30.48 -9.88 2.08
CA ILE A 743 31.28 -9.12 1.11
C ILE A 743 32.07 -8.06 1.85
N ASP A 744 33.40 -8.16 1.81
CA ASP A 744 34.32 -7.33 2.59
C ASP A 744 35.53 -6.89 1.77
N TYR A 745 35.29 -6.36 0.56
CA TYR A 745 36.34 -5.66 -0.20
C TYR A 745 36.58 -4.27 0.37
N GLU A 746 37.85 -3.95 0.67
CA GLU A 746 38.27 -2.65 1.20
C GLU A 746 39.07 -1.81 0.19
N HIS A 747 39.48 -2.42 -0.94
CA HIS A 747 40.27 -1.79 -1.99
C HIS A 747 39.69 -2.05 -3.37
N PHE A 748 39.67 -1.03 -4.24
CA PHE A 748 38.99 -1.13 -5.54
C PHE A 748 39.85 -0.61 -6.68
N LYS A 749 39.94 -1.37 -7.78
CA LYS A 749 40.39 -0.86 -9.09
C LYS A 749 39.25 -0.70 -10.09
N ALA A 750 38.12 -1.36 -9.84
CA ALA A 750 36.90 -1.19 -10.63
C ALA A 750 36.11 0.03 -10.13
N ASP A 751 35.23 0.57 -10.97
CA ASP A 751 34.28 1.60 -10.57
C ASP A 751 33.09 1.04 -9.76
N PRO A 752 32.31 1.89 -9.07
CA PRO A 752 31.16 1.47 -8.28
C PRO A 752 30.11 0.65 -9.05
N ASN A 753 29.86 0.93 -10.33
CA ASN A 753 28.87 0.20 -11.12
C ASN A 753 29.37 -1.20 -11.45
N THR A 754 30.64 -1.33 -11.86
CA THR A 754 31.24 -2.64 -12.13
C THR A 754 31.24 -3.54 -10.88
N PHE A 755 31.63 -3.00 -9.72
CA PHE A 755 31.52 -3.71 -8.44
C PHE A 755 30.07 -4.12 -8.13
N THR A 756 29.14 -3.17 -8.28
CA THR A 756 27.70 -3.36 -8.02
C THR A 756 27.13 -4.49 -8.88
N GLU A 757 27.44 -4.54 -10.18
CA GLU A 757 26.95 -5.60 -11.06
C GLU A 757 27.57 -6.95 -10.75
N CYS A 758 28.89 -7.00 -10.51
CA CYS A 758 29.57 -8.25 -10.15
C CYS A 758 28.98 -8.87 -8.88
N ILE A 759 28.89 -8.09 -7.79
CA ILE A 759 28.39 -8.59 -6.52
C ILE A 759 26.88 -8.85 -6.58
N GLY A 760 26.09 -7.93 -7.14
CA GLY A 760 24.64 -8.08 -7.25
C GLY A 760 24.20 -9.31 -8.03
N GLN A 761 24.83 -9.58 -9.18
CA GLN A 761 24.54 -10.77 -9.98
C GLN A 761 25.05 -12.05 -9.32
N LEU A 762 26.19 -12.01 -8.63
CA LEU A 762 26.66 -13.12 -7.80
C LEU A 762 25.63 -13.50 -6.73
N LEU A 763 25.15 -12.51 -5.95
CA LEU A 763 24.15 -12.74 -4.91
C LEU A 763 22.85 -13.30 -5.49
N THR A 764 22.40 -12.76 -6.62
CA THR A 764 21.21 -13.23 -7.34
C THR A 764 21.33 -14.71 -7.71
N LYS A 765 22.43 -15.09 -8.39
CA LYS A 765 22.66 -16.46 -8.85
C LYS A 765 22.81 -17.45 -7.69
N LEU A 766 23.56 -17.09 -6.64
CA LEU A 766 23.73 -17.97 -5.49
C LEU A 766 22.41 -18.20 -4.73
N ARG A 767 21.55 -17.19 -4.61
CA ARG A 767 20.22 -17.34 -3.99
C ARG A 767 19.26 -18.15 -4.85
N GLN A 768 19.14 -17.84 -6.15
CA GLN A 768 18.27 -18.56 -7.07
C GLN A 768 18.63 -20.05 -7.16
N ASN A 769 19.92 -20.37 -7.11
CA ASN A 769 20.41 -21.74 -7.10
C ASN A 769 20.33 -22.43 -5.72
N GLY A 770 19.82 -21.75 -4.69
CA GLY A 770 19.71 -22.27 -3.33
C GLY A 770 21.07 -22.57 -2.65
N VAL A 771 22.15 -21.94 -3.11
CA VAL A 771 23.51 -22.15 -2.59
C VAL A 771 23.72 -21.45 -1.26
N ILE A 772 23.13 -20.26 -1.07
CA ILE A 772 23.21 -19.48 0.17
C ILE A 772 21.82 -19.23 0.76
N LYS A 773 21.74 -19.17 2.09
CA LYS A 773 20.54 -18.80 2.85
C LYS A 773 20.54 -17.32 3.23
N PHE A 774 21.71 -16.73 3.41
CA PHE A 774 21.86 -15.32 3.73
C PHE A 774 23.10 -14.69 3.07
N ALA A 775 23.09 -13.37 2.95
CA ALA A 775 24.21 -12.55 2.50
C ALA A 775 24.38 -11.32 3.40
N SER A 776 25.61 -10.85 3.56
CA SER A 776 25.91 -9.58 4.21
C SER A 776 27.03 -8.81 3.55
N ILE A 777 27.18 -7.55 3.93
CA ILE A 777 28.25 -6.65 3.47
C ILE A 777 28.94 -6.03 4.69
N ALA A 778 30.24 -5.71 4.60
CA ALA A 778 31.03 -5.16 5.70
C ALA A 778 31.68 -3.79 5.36
N PRO A 779 30.89 -2.75 5.01
CA PRO A 779 31.43 -1.41 4.71
C PRO A 779 31.90 -0.66 5.96
N PHE A 780 32.71 0.39 5.76
CA PHE A 780 33.12 1.35 6.79
C PHE A 780 33.18 2.78 6.25
N ASP A 781 33.41 3.78 7.11
CA ASP A 781 33.32 5.22 6.76
C ASP A 781 34.55 5.75 6.01
N ASP A 782 34.89 5.09 4.89
CA ASP A 782 35.82 5.58 3.88
C ASP A 782 35.07 5.97 2.60
N SER A 783 35.54 7.02 1.93
CA SER A 783 34.88 7.56 0.73
C SER A 783 34.83 6.58 -0.45
N GLN A 784 35.91 5.84 -0.69
CA GLN A 784 35.96 4.86 -1.78
C GLN A 784 35.08 3.66 -1.42
N VAL A 785 35.22 3.10 -0.21
CA VAL A 785 34.40 1.99 0.28
C VAL A 785 32.92 2.34 0.25
N GLN A 786 32.50 3.45 0.86
CA GLN A 786 31.10 3.87 0.89
C GLN A 786 30.52 4.04 -0.51
N SER A 787 31.26 4.65 -1.45
CA SER A 787 30.75 4.85 -2.81
C SER A 787 30.39 3.53 -3.51
N HIS A 788 31.16 2.46 -3.29
CA HIS A 788 30.92 1.15 -3.88
C HIS A 788 29.77 0.40 -3.19
N TYR A 789 29.77 0.35 -1.85
CA TYR A 789 28.74 -0.37 -1.11
C TYR A 789 27.38 0.33 -1.12
N LEU A 790 27.33 1.67 -1.19
CA LEU A 790 26.05 2.39 -1.35
C LEU A 790 25.47 2.21 -2.74
N ALA A 791 26.30 2.15 -3.78
CA ALA A 791 25.85 1.78 -5.12
C ALA A 791 25.27 0.36 -5.14
N LEU A 792 25.96 -0.59 -4.50
CA LEU A 792 25.48 -1.96 -4.34
C LEU A 792 24.17 -2.02 -3.56
N TRP A 793 24.07 -1.33 -2.42
CA TRP A 793 22.88 -1.29 -1.58
C TRP A 793 21.68 -0.71 -2.33
N LYS A 794 21.86 0.41 -3.02
CA LYS A 794 20.80 1.08 -3.77
C LYS A 794 20.18 0.19 -4.83
N LYS A 795 20.97 -0.67 -5.49
CA LYS A 795 20.49 -1.53 -6.57
C LYS A 795 20.09 -2.94 -6.10
N TYR A 796 20.86 -3.53 -5.20
CA TYR A 796 20.74 -4.94 -4.80
C TYR A 796 20.56 -5.14 -3.28
N GLY A 797 20.28 -4.09 -2.51
CA GLY A 797 20.09 -4.15 -1.05
C GLY A 797 19.02 -5.15 -0.60
N HIS A 798 18.01 -5.39 -1.42
CA HIS A 798 16.97 -6.40 -1.17
C HIS A 798 17.50 -7.85 -1.13
N LEU A 799 18.71 -8.10 -1.62
CA LEU A 799 19.39 -9.40 -1.56
C LEU A 799 20.32 -9.54 -0.35
N ILE A 800 20.49 -8.49 0.46
CA ILE A 800 21.44 -8.40 1.56
C ILE A 800 20.67 -8.39 2.89
N ASP A 801 20.96 -9.35 3.78
CA ASP A 801 20.23 -9.50 5.04
C ASP A 801 20.76 -8.60 6.15
N TYR A 802 22.08 -8.36 6.16
CA TYR A 802 22.76 -7.65 7.24
C TYR A 802 23.88 -6.75 6.69
N VAL A 803 24.06 -5.61 7.35
CA VAL A 803 25.19 -4.71 7.14
C VAL A 803 26.08 -4.82 8.37
N ASN A 804 27.19 -5.54 8.25
CA ASN A 804 28.24 -5.69 9.26
C ASN A 804 29.11 -4.42 9.28
N PHE A 805 28.50 -3.25 9.47
CA PHE A 805 29.22 -1.98 9.38
C PHE A 805 30.38 -1.96 10.36
N GLN A 806 31.59 -1.65 9.90
CA GLN A 806 32.79 -1.73 10.72
C GLN A 806 32.94 -0.44 11.56
N PHE A 807 32.15 -0.30 12.63
CA PHE A 807 32.21 0.86 13.53
C PHE A 807 33.55 1.00 14.25
N TYR A 808 34.34 -0.08 14.32
CA TYR A 808 35.71 -0.04 14.82
C TYR A 808 36.70 0.69 13.89
N ALA A 809 36.31 1.03 12.66
CA ALA A 809 37.11 1.89 11.78
C ALA A 809 37.00 3.39 12.13
N TYR A 810 36.05 3.79 13.00
CA TYR A 810 36.01 5.14 13.55
C TYR A 810 37.16 5.40 14.53
N ASP A 811 37.39 6.66 14.87
CA ASP A 811 38.48 7.02 15.79
C ASP A 811 38.33 6.33 17.17
N LYS A 812 39.42 5.86 17.75
CA LYS A 812 39.47 5.18 19.07
C LYS A 812 38.99 6.04 20.26
N SER A 813 38.83 7.35 20.05
CA SER A 813 38.28 8.31 21.02
C SER A 813 36.75 8.46 20.91
N THR A 814 36.10 7.72 20.00
CA THR A 814 34.65 7.74 19.82
C THR A 814 33.94 7.54 21.15
N THR A 815 33.11 8.51 21.51
CA THR A 815 32.24 8.50 22.69
C THR A 815 30.92 7.78 22.41
N VAL A 816 30.15 7.45 23.46
CA VAL A 816 28.80 6.87 23.32
C VAL A 816 27.90 7.74 22.44
N SER A 817 27.88 9.06 22.63
CA SER A 817 27.05 9.97 21.83
C SER A 817 27.48 10.02 20.36
N GLN A 818 28.79 10.04 20.09
CA GLN A 818 29.31 9.98 18.72
C GLN A 818 28.97 8.65 18.06
N PHE A 819 29.14 7.53 18.77
CA PHE A 819 28.78 6.21 18.28
C PHE A 819 27.30 6.11 17.89
N LEU A 820 26.39 6.62 18.73
CA LEU A 820 24.96 6.66 18.42
C LEU A 820 24.67 7.55 17.20
N SER A 821 25.35 8.70 17.07
CA SER A 821 25.24 9.56 15.88
C SER A 821 25.75 8.86 14.61
N TYR A 822 26.88 8.17 14.67
CA TYR A 822 27.39 7.35 13.57
C TYR A 822 26.42 6.22 13.24
N PHE A 823 25.85 5.57 14.24
CA PHE A 823 24.85 4.52 14.03
C PHE A 823 23.64 5.04 13.27
N GLU A 824 23.10 6.21 13.63
CA GLU A 824 21.98 6.83 12.88
C GLU A 824 22.40 7.21 11.46
N LYS A 825 23.59 7.81 11.28
CA LYS A 825 24.14 8.13 9.95
C LYS A 825 24.21 6.89 9.06
N GLN A 826 24.76 5.80 9.56
CA GLN A 826 24.92 4.58 8.77
C GLN A 826 23.60 3.83 8.57
N SER A 827 22.70 3.86 9.55
CA SER A 827 21.34 3.35 9.38
C SER A 827 20.58 4.11 8.28
N SER A 828 20.80 5.42 8.16
CA SER A 828 20.26 6.23 7.06
C SER A 828 20.91 5.91 5.71
N ASN A 829 22.21 5.67 5.68
CA ASN A 829 22.93 5.29 4.45
C ASN A 829 22.43 3.94 3.90
N TYR A 830 22.23 2.97 4.79
CA TYR A 830 21.71 1.63 4.47
C TYR A 830 20.22 1.51 4.84
N ASN A 831 19.44 2.50 4.42
CA ASN A 831 18.04 2.64 4.78
C ASN A 831 17.23 1.36 4.48
N GLY A 832 16.40 0.93 5.44
CA GLY A 832 15.65 -0.33 5.41
C GLY A 832 16.47 -1.58 5.75
N GLY A 833 17.78 -1.45 5.93
CA GLY A 833 18.70 -2.54 6.25
C GLY A 833 18.84 -2.83 7.74
N LYS A 834 19.40 -4.01 8.07
CA LYS A 834 19.79 -4.38 9.44
C LYS A 834 21.25 -4.04 9.67
N VAL A 835 21.53 -2.79 10.07
CA VAL A 835 22.88 -2.35 10.43
C VAL A 835 23.24 -2.89 11.81
N LEU A 836 24.32 -3.69 11.88
CA LEU A 836 24.80 -4.26 13.13
C LEU A 836 25.81 -3.32 13.78
N VAL A 837 25.71 -3.14 15.09
CA VAL A 837 26.75 -2.45 15.86
C VAL A 837 27.96 -3.36 15.97
N SER A 838 29.16 -2.78 15.97
CA SER A 838 30.38 -3.58 16.00
C SER A 838 31.51 -2.96 16.80
N PHE A 839 32.41 -3.83 17.25
CA PHE A 839 33.65 -3.46 17.91
C PHE A 839 34.77 -4.40 17.48
N ALA A 840 36.01 -3.95 17.65
CA ALA A 840 37.19 -4.78 17.52
C ALA A 840 37.75 -5.17 18.89
N SER A 841 38.16 -6.43 19.06
CA SER A 841 38.65 -6.97 20.35
C SER A 841 40.12 -6.66 20.63
N ASP A 842 40.87 -6.22 19.61
CA ASP A 842 42.24 -5.74 19.72
C ASP A 842 42.35 -4.27 20.17
N GLY A 843 41.23 -3.54 20.18
CA GLY A 843 41.18 -2.12 20.53
C GLY A 843 41.67 -1.17 19.43
N SER A 844 41.72 -1.63 18.18
CA SER A 844 42.18 -0.87 17.00
C SER A 844 41.43 0.45 16.78
N GLY A 845 40.13 0.52 17.08
CA GLY A 845 39.35 1.74 16.93
C GLY A 845 37.89 1.66 17.40
N GLY A 846 37.15 2.73 17.10
CA GLY A 846 35.75 2.92 17.46
C GLY A 846 35.48 3.02 18.97
N LEU A 847 34.21 2.81 19.33
CA LEU A 847 33.77 2.74 20.73
C LEU A 847 34.05 1.33 21.27
N THR A 848 35.08 1.19 22.11
CA THR A 848 35.43 -0.12 22.67
C THR A 848 34.48 -0.57 23.79
N PRO A 849 34.40 -1.88 24.08
CA PRO A 849 33.64 -2.44 25.20
C PRO A 849 33.85 -1.73 26.54
N ASP A 850 35.10 -1.49 26.93
CA ASP A 850 35.46 -0.83 28.19
C ASP A 850 35.12 0.66 28.23
N LYS A 851 34.84 1.28 27.06
CA LYS A 851 34.51 2.72 26.94
C LYS A 851 33.03 3.01 26.76
N GLY A 852 32.16 2.00 26.93
CA GLY A 852 30.71 2.19 26.92
C GLY A 852 29.99 1.66 25.68
N PHE A 853 30.61 0.79 24.88
CA PHE A 853 29.93 0.11 23.77
C PHE A 853 28.62 -0.57 24.20
N PHE A 854 28.64 -1.30 25.32
CA PHE A 854 27.43 -1.96 25.84
C PHE A 854 26.39 -0.97 26.34
N THR A 855 26.78 0.22 26.81
CA THR A 855 25.86 1.32 27.13
C THR A 855 25.15 1.83 25.87
N ALA A 856 25.89 1.98 24.76
CA ALA A 856 25.28 2.31 23.46
C ALA A 856 24.34 1.20 22.98
N CYS A 857 24.75 -0.06 23.10
CA CYS A 857 23.90 -1.22 22.78
C CYS A 857 22.62 -1.24 23.60
N ASP A 858 22.67 -1.00 24.91
CA ASP A 858 21.48 -0.94 25.77
C ASP A 858 20.56 0.22 25.38
N THR A 859 21.14 1.36 24.98
CA THR A 859 20.38 2.51 24.48
C THR A 859 19.62 2.13 23.22
N LEU A 860 20.31 1.56 22.23
CA LEU A 860 19.69 1.09 20.99
C LEU A 860 18.69 -0.04 21.23
N LYS A 861 18.97 -0.94 22.18
CA LYS A 861 18.08 -2.04 22.57
C LYS A 861 16.78 -1.51 23.19
N LYS A 862 16.85 -0.48 24.03
CA LYS A 862 15.67 0.20 24.62
C LYS A 862 14.86 0.91 23.54
N GLN A 863 15.52 1.51 22.56
CA GLN A 863 14.90 2.15 21.39
C GLN A 863 14.37 1.12 20.37
N GLY A 864 14.65 -0.17 20.54
CA GLY A 864 14.26 -1.21 19.58
C GLY A 864 14.99 -1.13 18.24
N LYS A 865 16.20 -0.53 18.22
CA LYS A 865 17.08 -0.33 17.07
C LYS A 865 18.28 -1.29 17.03
N LEU A 866 18.46 -2.15 18.05
CA LEU A 866 19.60 -3.07 18.12
C LEU A 866 19.36 -4.32 17.25
N HIS A 867 19.79 -4.26 15.98
CA HIS A 867 19.66 -5.38 15.03
C HIS A 867 20.59 -6.57 15.31
N GLY A 868 21.62 -6.40 16.12
CA GLY A 868 22.60 -7.44 16.47
C GLY A 868 23.99 -6.86 16.69
N ILE A 869 24.92 -7.70 17.14
CA ILE A 869 26.32 -7.32 17.41
C ILE A 869 27.24 -8.12 16.48
N PHE A 870 28.22 -7.42 15.90
CA PHE A 870 29.25 -7.97 15.02
C PHE A 870 30.66 -7.69 15.59
N VAL A 871 31.57 -8.67 15.52
CA VAL A 871 32.90 -8.58 16.19
C VAL A 871 34.06 -8.92 15.23
N TRP A 872 35.10 -8.09 15.26
CA TRP A 872 36.42 -8.32 14.67
C TRP A 872 37.47 -8.51 15.79
N SER A 873 37.99 -9.69 16.09
CA SER A 873 37.69 -11.03 15.57
C SER A 873 37.96 -12.06 16.68
N ALA A 874 37.54 -13.31 16.48
CA ALA A 874 37.76 -14.39 17.44
C ALA A 874 39.25 -14.69 17.68
N ASP A 875 40.09 -14.45 16.68
CA ASP A 875 41.54 -14.61 16.76
C ASP A 875 42.13 -13.70 17.84
N ASP A 876 41.75 -12.42 17.82
CA ASP A 876 42.15 -11.45 18.83
C ASP A 876 41.49 -11.72 20.18
N SER A 877 40.22 -12.12 20.18
CA SER A 877 39.46 -12.37 21.40
C SER A 877 39.98 -13.56 22.21
N LYS A 878 40.70 -14.49 21.56
CA LYS A 878 41.32 -15.64 22.23
C LYS A 878 42.29 -15.22 23.33
N LYS A 879 43.09 -14.17 23.13
CA LYS A 879 44.09 -13.69 24.12
C LYS A 879 43.46 -13.08 25.37
N ILE A 880 42.21 -12.63 25.28
CA ILE A 880 41.44 -12.03 26.38
C ILE A 880 40.32 -12.95 26.89
N GLY A 881 40.34 -14.24 26.53
CA GLY A 881 39.42 -15.26 27.06
C GLY A 881 37.95 -15.06 26.66
N PHE A 882 37.72 -14.42 25.50
CA PHE A 882 36.41 -14.13 24.93
C PHE A 882 35.46 -13.34 25.87
N ARG A 883 36.01 -12.39 26.64
CA ARG A 883 35.25 -11.63 27.63
C ARG A 883 34.11 -10.83 26.99
N TYR A 884 34.36 -10.17 25.86
CA TYR A 884 33.39 -9.27 25.24
C TYR A 884 32.32 -10.00 24.44
N GLU A 885 32.64 -11.17 23.89
CA GLU A 885 31.71 -12.07 23.22
C GLU A 885 30.67 -12.58 24.23
N LYS A 886 31.11 -13.00 25.42
CA LYS A 886 30.22 -13.41 26.52
C LYS A 886 29.28 -12.28 26.93
N GLN A 887 29.79 -11.04 27.04
CA GLN A 887 28.99 -9.87 27.39
C GLN A 887 27.99 -9.50 26.29
N ALA A 888 28.43 -9.46 25.03
CA ALA A 888 27.58 -9.21 23.87
C ALA A 888 26.43 -10.21 23.77
N GLN A 889 26.75 -11.52 23.86
CA GLN A 889 25.74 -12.57 23.83
C GLN A 889 24.78 -12.51 25.02
N SER A 890 25.26 -12.16 26.21
CA SER A 890 24.41 -11.98 27.39
C SER A 890 23.45 -10.79 27.23
N LEU A 891 23.94 -9.67 26.67
CA LEU A 891 23.13 -8.51 26.34
C LEU A 891 22.07 -8.87 25.30
N LEU A 892 22.41 -9.62 24.26
CA LEU A 892 21.45 -10.06 23.25
C LEU A 892 20.43 -11.08 23.79
N ALA A 893 20.84 -11.96 24.69
CA ALA A 893 19.97 -12.99 25.26
C ALA A 893 18.96 -12.45 26.29
N SER A 894 19.26 -11.34 26.99
CA SER A 894 18.40 -10.82 28.05
C SER A 894 17.04 -10.35 27.51
N ALA A 895 15.96 -10.72 28.20
CA ALA A 895 14.62 -10.23 27.90
C ALA A 895 14.53 -8.71 28.11
N LYS A 896 13.55 -8.04 27.48
CA LYS A 896 13.20 -6.65 27.84
C LYS A 896 13.01 -6.60 29.36
N SER A 897 13.84 -5.84 30.07
CA SER A 897 13.66 -5.60 31.50
C SER A 897 12.39 -4.77 31.69
N SER A 898 11.25 -5.44 31.83
CA SER A 898 10.05 -4.82 32.39
C SER A 898 10.26 -4.72 33.90
N LEU A 899 10.78 -3.60 34.40
CA LEU A 899 10.71 -3.24 35.82
C LEU A 899 11.09 -1.76 36.03
N ALA A 900 10.08 -0.97 36.36
CA ALA A 900 10.10 0.02 37.43
C ALA A 900 8.62 0.21 37.84
N SER A 901 8.08 -0.65 38.70
CA SER A 901 8.12 -0.61 40.16
C SER A 901 7.22 0.47 40.75
N THR A 902 6.05 0.01 41.19
CA THR A 902 5.27 0.55 42.30
C THR A 902 6.19 0.96 43.47
N LYS A 903 6.20 2.25 43.79
CA LYS A 903 6.16 2.80 45.15
C LYS A 903 5.61 4.21 45.10
#